data_AF-A0A1E5W1G9-F1
#
_entry.id   AF-A0A1E5W1G9-F1
#
_cell.length_a   1.000
_cell.length_b   1.000
_cell.length_c   1.000
_cell.angle_alpha   90.00
_cell.angle_beta   90.00
_cell.angle_gamma   90.00
#
_symmetry.space_group_name_H-M   'P 1'
#
loop_
_entity.id
_entity.type
_entity.pdbx_description
1 polymer ?
#
loop_
_entity_poly.entity_id
_entity_poly.type
_entity_poly.pdbx_seq_one_letter_code
_entity_poly.pdbx_strand_id
1 'polypeptide(L)'
;MGSQEGDATAAEVVYLHGILEATVFEAEHLHNAVHGRIMEATEKLQQTIGVHCLQHSRLYVDVDVGAARVARTREVEFHPTTPAWNQSFRVHCAYPTAAVTFTVKNQHLIGAGVLGAASVPAARVATGQPVECWLGLRGGEHAHETHTPSLRVRLQFFGVECDPSWGAGVRLPGFAGVKPAFFPERTGCSVTLYQNAHLSDAFDPGFRLDDGRAYRPARLWEDLYAAIRDARRFVYIAGWSVNTEITLVRDPGRMVPGAEGVTLGELLKRKADEGVAVLVMPWQDNTSVSFLGNAGLMKTHDEETRTFFEGTNVRCFLCPRNADASLTVVQHIETSAEFTHHQKTVTLDAATPGTDDQRHVVSFIGGIDLCDGRYDDENHTLFRDLDTTYLHDFMQNNYKHACLQRGGPREPWHDVHCRLEGPVAWDVLTNFEQRWRKQAPEDMRGCLLDLSPAAFPDPVGLDDDDTDSWNVQVFRSIDDASVEGFPFDPAEAATMGLTSGKDVTVDRSIQTGYVEAIRRARRFIYIENQYFLGGCASWAEDRDAGCLNLVPVEIALKVAAKIRRGERFAVYVVTPMWPEGVPAGEAVQAILLWNRRTVEMMYGIVMKAIDDAGLRGQAHPCDYLNFFCLGNREAPRPGEYAPRETPEEDTDYWRAQVNRRSPIYVHAKLMIVDDEYVMVGSANLNERSLAGNRDSEIAQGSYQPAHLNDGACGRAGGRVHGFRMSLWHEHFMGRHAGEDDGDDGAVFLEPESVECVRAVRRAAERLWDVYTQDRVEDLPGHLLPFPITVSDFGEVADLPADGCFPDTRAPVRGRKAVKLPDILTT
;
A
#
# COMPACT_ATOMS: atom_id res chain seq x y z
N MET A 1 -21.06 12.65 -59.23
CA MET A 1 -20.82 11.33 -58.60
C MET A 1 -19.32 11.19 -58.42
N GLY A 2 -18.88 10.92 -57.20
CA GLY A 2 -17.48 10.93 -56.78
C GLY A 2 -17.40 11.36 -55.32
N SER A 3 -17.79 10.45 -54.43
CA SER A 3 -17.72 10.56 -52.98
C SER A 3 -16.26 10.65 -52.53
N GLN A 4 -15.88 11.76 -51.90
CA GLN A 4 -14.71 11.79 -51.02
C GLN A 4 -15.16 11.19 -49.69
N GLU A 5 -14.85 9.91 -49.49
CA GLU A 5 -14.70 9.35 -48.15
C GLU A 5 -13.53 10.08 -47.51
N GLY A 6 -13.84 10.90 -46.51
CA GLY A 6 -12.85 11.52 -45.65
C GLY A 6 -12.22 10.43 -44.80
N ASP A 7 -10.91 10.27 -45.00
CA ASP A 7 -10.01 9.42 -44.23
C ASP A 7 -10.19 9.70 -42.73
N ALA A 8 -10.76 8.75 -41.99
CA ALA A 8 -10.85 8.81 -40.54
C ALA A 8 -9.46 8.55 -39.98
N THR A 9 -8.63 9.60 -39.93
CA THR A 9 -7.36 9.58 -39.20
C THR A 9 -7.60 9.02 -37.80
N ALA A 10 -6.99 7.86 -37.50
CA ALA A 10 -7.07 7.26 -36.18
C ALA A 10 -6.59 8.30 -35.16
N ALA A 11 -7.43 8.61 -34.16
CA ALA A 11 -7.11 9.61 -33.16
C ALA A 11 -5.79 9.24 -32.45
N GLU A 12 -4.84 10.16 -32.43
CA GLU A 12 -3.51 9.96 -31.85
C GLU A 12 -3.61 9.68 -30.35
N VAL A 13 -3.04 8.55 -29.91
CA VAL A 13 -2.95 8.17 -28.50
C VAL A 13 -1.69 8.78 -27.91
N VAL A 14 -1.85 9.60 -26.87
CA VAL A 14 -0.75 10.20 -26.12
C VAL A 14 -0.80 9.77 -24.65
N TYR A 15 0.34 9.75 -23.98
CA TYR A 15 0.39 9.59 -22.53
C TYR A 15 0.17 10.94 -21.86
N LEU A 16 -0.92 11.06 -21.09
CA LEU A 16 -1.08 12.18 -20.15
C LEU A 16 -0.37 11.80 -18.85
N HIS A 17 0.94 12.07 -18.78
CA HIS A 17 1.79 11.84 -17.61
C HIS A 17 2.10 13.14 -16.87
N GLY A 18 1.44 13.38 -15.75
CA GLY A 18 1.51 14.65 -15.03
C GLY A 18 0.31 14.92 -14.13
N ILE A 19 -0.16 16.16 -14.11
CA ILE A 19 -1.32 16.59 -13.32
C ILE A 19 -2.37 17.18 -14.25
N LEU A 20 -3.59 16.64 -14.20
CA LEU A 20 -4.75 17.16 -14.90
C LEU A 20 -5.61 17.96 -13.91
N GLU A 21 -5.76 19.25 -14.18
CA GLU A 21 -6.78 20.07 -13.55
C GLU A 21 -8.03 20.08 -14.43
N ALA A 22 -9.15 19.63 -13.87
CA ALA A 22 -10.43 19.56 -14.56
C ALA A 22 -11.50 20.27 -13.74
N THR A 23 -12.29 21.13 -14.37
CA THR A 23 -13.45 21.78 -13.76
C THR A 23 -14.70 21.46 -14.57
N VAL A 24 -15.73 20.98 -13.87
CA VAL A 24 -17.07 20.74 -14.41
C VAL A 24 -17.98 21.84 -13.88
N PHE A 25 -18.43 22.73 -14.75
CA PHE A 25 -19.23 23.89 -14.35
C PHE A 25 -20.71 23.55 -14.30
N GLU A 26 -21.35 23.45 -15.45
CA GLU A 26 -22.79 23.36 -15.61
C GLU A 26 -23.14 22.69 -16.94
N ALA A 27 -24.39 22.26 -17.07
CA ALA A 27 -24.91 21.72 -18.31
C ALA A 27 -26.21 22.42 -18.73
N GLU A 28 -26.44 22.54 -20.03
CA GLU A 28 -27.64 23.15 -20.62
C GLU A 28 -28.45 22.10 -21.39
N HIS A 29 -29.75 22.35 -21.49
CA HIS A 29 -30.69 21.56 -22.31
C HIS A 29 -30.77 20.07 -21.94
N LEU A 30 -30.39 19.67 -20.72
CA LEU A 30 -30.46 18.28 -20.26
C LEU A 30 -31.90 17.72 -20.20
N HIS A 31 -32.92 18.56 -20.04
CA HIS A 31 -34.32 18.13 -20.12
C HIS A 31 -34.65 17.41 -21.44
N ASN A 32 -33.97 17.77 -22.54
CA ASN A 32 -34.16 17.10 -23.83
C ASN A 32 -33.65 15.65 -23.84
N ALA A 33 -32.64 15.32 -23.02
CA ALA A 33 -32.15 13.95 -22.86
C ALA A 33 -32.96 13.16 -21.80
N VAL A 34 -33.52 13.85 -20.82
CA VAL A 34 -34.26 13.26 -19.70
C VAL A 34 -35.73 12.99 -20.02
N HIS A 35 -36.41 13.87 -20.78
CA HIS A 35 -37.83 13.71 -21.14
C HIS A 35 -38.10 12.47 -22.00
N GLY A 36 -37.15 12.01 -22.83
CA GLY A 36 -37.29 10.77 -23.60
C GLY A 36 -37.32 9.50 -22.73
N ARG A 37 -36.55 9.46 -21.63
CA ARG A 37 -36.48 8.29 -20.73
C ARG A 37 -37.55 8.27 -19.65
N ILE A 38 -37.96 9.44 -19.17
CA ILE A 38 -38.98 9.53 -18.11
C ILE A 38 -40.31 8.98 -18.63
N MET A 39 -40.73 9.22 -19.87
CA MET A 39 -42.02 8.68 -20.33
C MET A 39 -42.05 7.15 -20.38
N GLU A 40 -41.01 6.48 -20.90
CA GLU A 40 -40.99 5.01 -21.00
C GLU A 40 -40.93 4.28 -19.64
N ALA A 41 -40.13 4.78 -18.69
CA ALA A 41 -39.99 4.16 -17.38
C ALA A 41 -41.18 4.48 -16.46
N THR A 42 -41.71 5.70 -16.53
CA THR A 42 -42.83 6.14 -15.68
C THR A 42 -44.14 5.50 -16.12
N GLU A 43 -44.36 5.26 -17.42
CA GLU A 43 -45.54 4.51 -17.89
C GLU A 43 -45.55 3.04 -17.42
N LYS A 44 -44.38 2.36 -17.40
CA LYS A 44 -44.27 0.98 -16.90
C LYS A 44 -44.38 0.89 -15.37
N LEU A 45 -43.76 1.80 -14.63
CA LEU A 45 -43.79 1.78 -13.15
C LEU A 45 -45.13 2.29 -12.57
N GLN A 46 -45.75 3.31 -13.17
CA GLN A 46 -47.06 3.80 -12.72
C GLN A 46 -48.16 2.75 -12.90
N GLN A 47 -48.09 1.92 -13.95
CA GLN A 47 -49.03 0.81 -14.14
C GLN A 47 -48.83 -0.34 -13.14
N THR A 48 -47.66 -0.47 -12.53
CA THR A 48 -47.32 -1.64 -11.69
C THR A 48 -47.38 -1.35 -10.18
N ILE A 49 -47.04 -0.14 -9.71
CA ILE A 49 -46.76 0.09 -8.28
C ILE A 49 -47.43 1.33 -7.65
N GLY A 50 -48.06 2.21 -8.43
CA GLY A 50 -48.85 3.34 -7.89
C GLY A 50 -48.08 4.39 -7.08
N VAL A 51 -46.75 4.48 -7.22
CA VAL A 51 -45.91 5.48 -6.53
C VAL A 51 -45.49 6.58 -7.51
N HIS A 52 -45.59 7.85 -7.10
CA HIS A 52 -45.04 8.99 -7.85
C HIS A 52 -43.50 9.01 -7.75
N CYS A 53 -42.79 8.31 -8.62
CA CYS A 53 -41.33 8.10 -8.55
C CYS A 53 -40.44 9.28 -9.00
N LEU A 54 -41.01 10.46 -9.27
CA LEU A 54 -40.28 11.58 -9.90
C LEU A 54 -39.48 12.47 -8.93
N GLN A 55 -39.61 12.29 -7.62
CA GLN A 55 -39.12 13.28 -6.66
C GLN A 55 -37.60 13.28 -6.35
N HIS A 56 -36.78 12.35 -6.87
CA HIS A 56 -35.35 12.30 -6.50
C HIS A 56 -34.43 11.80 -7.64
N SER A 57 -34.40 12.50 -8.79
CA SER A 57 -33.34 12.30 -9.80
C SER A 57 -32.11 13.12 -9.43
N ARG A 58 -30.96 12.47 -9.24
CA ARG A 58 -29.70 13.11 -8.89
C ARG A 58 -28.70 13.00 -10.03
N LEU A 59 -28.09 14.11 -10.44
CA LEU A 59 -27.17 14.17 -11.57
C LEU A 59 -25.72 14.24 -11.11
N TYR A 60 -24.83 13.54 -11.81
CA TYR A 60 -23.39 13.67 -11.64
C TYR A 60 -22.65 13.47 -12.97
N VAL A 61 -21.38 13.86 -12.99
CA VAL A 61 -20.50 13.75 -14.15
C VAL A 61 -19.30 12.89 -13.77
N ASP A 62 -19.06 11.84 -14.56
CA ASP A 62 -17.82 11.07 -14.55
C ASP A 62 -16.80 11.73 -15.47
N VAL A 63 -15.54 11.81 -15.04
CA VAL A 63 -14.41 12.24 -15.86
C VAL A 63 -13.47 11.04 -16.06
N ASP A 64 -13.29 10.65 -17.32
CA ASP A 64 -12.52 9.50 -17.74
C ASP A 64 -11.30 9.94 -18.58
N VAL A 65 -10.13 9.37 -18.29
CA VAL A 65 -8.91 9.51 -19.09
C VAL A 65 -8.58 8.15 -19.69
N GLY A 66 -8.99 7.95 -20.94
CA GLY A 66 -8.91 6.63 -21.57
C GLY A 66 -9.83 5.64 -20.87
N ALA A 67 -9.28 4.51 -20.42
CA ALA A 67 -10.04 3.51 -19.66
C ALA A 67 -10.19 3.85 -18.16
N ALA A 68 -9.50 4.87 -17.65
CA ALA A 68 -9.48 5.20 -16.24
C ALA A 68 -10.53 6.24 -15.86
N ARG A 69 -11.40 5.92 -14.90
CA ARG A 69 -12.22 6.91 -14.18
C ARG A 69 -11.33 7.69 -13.23
N VAL A 70 -11.06 8.96 -13.52
CA VAL A 70 -10.12 9.76 -12.71
C VAL A 70 -10.81 10.68 -11.72
N ALA A 71 -12.05 11.06 -11.98
CA ALA A 71 -12.83 11.90 -11.08
C ALA A 71 -14.33 11.68 -11.29
N ARG A 72 -15.10 12.09 -10.28
CA ARG A 72 -16.56 12.10 -10.32
C ARG A 72 -17.08 13.29 -9.52
N THR A 73 -18.02 14.03 -10.08
CA THR A 73 -18.67 15.13 -9.35
C THR A 73 -19.60 14.62 -8.26
N ARG A 74 -19.99 15.54 -7.38
CA ARG A 74 -21.08 15.33 -6.45
C ARG A 74 -22.41 15.19 -7.18
N GLU A 75 -23.34 14.61 -6.45
CA GLU A 75 -24.72 14.53 -6.89
C GLU A 75 -25.39 15.90 -6.69
N VAL A 76 -26.06 16.39 -7.73
CA VAL A 76 -26.89 17.60 -7.65
C VAL A 76 -28.33 17.25 -7.99
N GLU A 77 -29.27 17.93 -7.34
CA GLU A 77 -30.68 17.77 -7.68
C GLU A 77 -30.94 18.18 -9.13
N PHE A 78 -31.84 17.46 -9.80
CA PHE A 78 -32.23 17.80 -11.15
C PHE A 78 -32.90 19.18 -11.20
N HIS A 79 -32.25 20.14 -11.86
CA HIS A 79 -32.86 21.42 -12.23
C HIS A 79 -33.27 21.41 -13.71
N PRO A 80 -34.51 21.79 -14.08
CA PRO A 80 -35.03 21.63 -15.45
C PRO A 80 -34.31 22.46 -16.52
N THR A 81 -33.55 23.50 -16.14
CA THR A 81 -32.87 24.39 -17.09
C THR A 81 -31.35 24.23 -17.11
N THR A 82 -30.69 24.19 -15.95
CA THR A 82 -29.23 24.32 -15.83
C THR A 82 -28.72 23.71 -14.52
N PRO A 83 -28.45 22.39 -14.44
CA PRO A 83 -27.72 21.84 -13.29
C PRO A 83 -26.28 22.35 -13.30
N ALA A 84 -25.79 22.76 -12.12
CA ALA A 84 -24.45 23.27 -11.92
C ALA A 84 -23.74 22.47 -10.81
N TRP A 85 -22.51 22.04 -11.10
CA TRP A 85 -21.63 21.36 -10.16
C TRP A 85 -20.54 22.29 -9.63
N ASN A 86 -19.99 23.16 -10.49
CA ASN A 86 -18.88 24.08 -10.18
C ASN A 86 -17.75 23.40 -9.38
N GLN A 87 -17.39 22.18 -9.79
CA GLN A 87 -16.45 21.35 -9.06
C GLN A 87 -15.15 21.20 -9.85
N SER A 88 -14.04 21.48 -9.17
CA SER A 88 -12.68 21.33 -9.69
C SER A 88 -12.00 20.10 -9.10
N PHE A 89 -11.16 19.46 -9.91
CA PHE A 89 -10.35 18.30 -9.56
C PHE A 89 -8.92 18.57 -9.96
N ARG A 90 -7.98 18.14 -9.12
CA ARG A 90 -6.56 18.06 -9.44
C ARG A 90 -6.16 16.61 -9.35
N VAL A 91 -5.89 15.98 -10.49
CA VAL A 91 -5.70 14.53 -10.59
C VAL A 91 -4.32 14.19 -11.14
N HIS A 92 -3.59 13.34 -10.42
CA HIS A 92 -2.42 12.67 -10.99
C HIS A 92 -2.86 11.79 -12.15
N CYS A 93 -2.15 11.88 -13.27
CA CYS A 93 -2.43 11.11 -14.47
C CYS A 93 -1.15 10.43 -14.97
N ALA A 94 -1.31 9.18 -15.41
CA ALA A 94 -0.28 8.39 -16.08
C ALA A 94 -0.94 7.38 -17.03
N TYR A 95 -1.81 7.89 -17.92
CA TYR A 95 -2.68 7.06 -18.76
C TYR A 95 -2.44 7.29 -20.25
N PRO A 96 -2.40 6.23 -21.08
CA PRO A 96 -2.49 6.37 -22.52
C PRO A 96 -3.93 6.70 -22.90
N THR A 97 -4.15 7.76 -23.67
CA THR A 97 -5.49 8.12 -24.12
C THR A 97 -5.50 8.89 -25.43
N ALA A 98 -6.59 8.73 -26.18
CA ALA A 98 -6.93 9.59 -27.32
C ALA A 98 -7.79 10.80 -26.90
N ALA A 99 -8.48 10.75 -25.76
CA ALA A 99 -9.35 11.83 -25.29
C ALA A 99 -9.62 11.81 -23.77
N VAL A 100 -9.98 12.96 -23.22
CA VAL A 100 -10.60 13.09 -21.90
C VAL A 100 -12.11 13.12 -22.09
N THR A 101 -12.83 12.18 -21.50
CA THR A 101 -14.27 11.98 -21.69
C THR A 101 -15.05 12.38 -20.44
N PHE A 102 -16.18 13.06 -20.65
CA PHE A 102 -17.12 13.46 -19.62
C PHE A 102 -18.43 12.75 -19.87
N THR A 103 -18.92 12.00 -18.87
CA THR A 103 -20.18 11.26 -18.98
C THR A 103 -21.17 11.77 -17.95
N VAL A 104 -22.28 12.37 -18.40
CA VAL A 104 -23.36 12.84 -17.52
C VAL A 104 -24.30 11.68 -17.23
N LYS A 105 -24.57 11.43 -15.95
CA LYS A 105 -25.41 10.33 -15.47
C LYS A 105 -26.52 10.83 -14.55
N ASN A 106 -27.64 10.10 -14.58
CA ASN A 106 -28.77 10.27 -13.67
C ASN A 106 -28.83 9.05 -12.74
N GLN A 107 -28.67 9.29 -11.44
CA GLN A 107 -28.78 8.29 -10.39
C GLN A 107 -30.25 8.11 -9.98
N HIS A 108 -30.71 6.86 -10.03
CA HIS A 108 -32.02 6.42 -9.52
C HIS A 108 -31.82 5.34 -8.44
N LEU A 109 -32.87 5.05 -7.67
CA LEU A 109 -32.88 4.00 -6.63
C LEU A 109 -32.44 2.62 -7.14
N ILE A 110 -32.66 2.32 -8.42
CA ILE A 110 -32.36 1.02 -9.04
C ILE A 110 -31.09 1.01 -9.91
N GLY A 111 -30.37 2.14 -10.01
CA GLY A 111 -29.14 2.24 -10.80
C GLY A 111 -28.96 3.59 -11.50
N ALA A 112 -27.84 3.75 -12.21
CA ALA A 112 -27.51 4.98 -12.93
C ALA A 112 -27.75 4.85 -14.45
N GLY A 113 -28.45 5.82 -15.04
CA GLY A 113 -28.63 5.93 -16.49
C GLY A 113 -27.72 6.99 -17.11
N VAL A 114 -27.06 6.68 -18.24
CA VAL A 114 -26.18 7.64 -18.96
C VAL A 114 -27.02 8.60 -19.81
N LEU A 115 -26.97 9.91 -19.52
CA LEU A 115 -27.71 10.93 -20.29
C LEU A 115 -26.97 11.34 -21.57
N GLY A 116 -25.64 11.31 -21.54
CA GLY A 116 -24.81 11.55 -22.71
C GLY A 116 -23.35 11.70 -22.32
N ALA A 117 -22.46 11.61 -23.31
CA ALA A 117 -21.03 11.77 -23.15
C ALA A 117 -20.44 12.73 -24.19
N ALA A 118 -19.34 13.40 -23.82
CA ALA A 118 -18.55 14.22 -24.74
C ALA A 118 -17.08 14.18 -24.38
N SER A 119 -16.19 14.48 -25.33
CA SER A 119 -14.75 14.32 -25.15
C SER A 119 -13.94 15.49 -25.69
N VAL A 120 -12.80 15.75 -25.05
CA VAL A 120 -11.74 16.65 -25.54
C VAL A 120 -10.56 15.81 -26.02
N PRO A 121 -10.04 16.01 -27.26
CA PRO A 121 -8.88 15.26 -27.74
C PRO A 121 -7.67 15.40 -26.82
N ALA A 122 -7.03 14.29 -26.49
CA ALA A 122 -5.91 14.25 -25.55
C ALA A 122 -4.69 15.03 -26.07
N ALA A 123 -4.43 14.98 -27.38
CA ALA A 123 -3.38 15.80 -28.01
C ALA A 123 -3.57 17.31 -27.76
N ARG A 124 -4.82 17.80 -27.73
CA ARG A 124 -5.13 19.20 -27.40
C ARG A 124 -4.84 19.50 -25.93
N VAL A 125 -5.23 18.60 -25.03
CA VAL A 125 -4.98 18.73 -23.58
C VAL A 125 -3.48 18.69 -23.28
N ALA A 126 -2.73 17.79 -23.94
CA ALA A 126 -1.30 17.61 -23.76
C ALA A 126 -0.45 18.84 -24.12
N THR A 127 -0.98 19.80 -24.90
CA THR A 127 -0.30 21.07 -25.18
C THR A 127 -0.06 21.94 -23.93
N GLY A 128 -0.75 21.64 -22.82
CA GLY A 128 -0.71 22.40 -21.58
C GLY A 128 -1.47 23.73 -21.61
N GLN A 129 -1.98 24.15 -22.77
CA GLN A 129 -2.83 25.34 -22.87
C GLN A 129 -4.19 25.09 -22.23
N PRO A 130 -4.75 26.04 -21.44
CA PRO A 130 -6.08 25.89 -20.88
C PRO A 130 -7.14 25.70 -21.98
N VAL A 131 -7.97 24.68 -21.82
CA VAL A 131 -9.11 24.39 -22.70
C VAL A 131 -10.39 24.63 -21.92
N GLU A 132 -11.08 25.74 -22.20
CA GLU A 132 -12.43 25.99 -21.70
C GLU A 132 -13.42 25.98 -22.88
N CYS A 133 -14.43 25.12 -22.82
CA CYS A 133 -15.41 24.99 -23.90
C CYS A 133 -16.74 24.39 -23.45
N TRP A 134 -17.75 24.59 -24.30
CA TRP A 134 -19.00 23.84 -24.27
C TRP A 134 -18.88 22.59 -25.13
N LEU A 135 -19.22 21.44 -24.56
CA LEU A 135 -19.16 20.14 -25.21
C LEU A 135 -20.59 19.63 -25.47
N GLY A 136 -20.95 19.40 -26.74
CA GLY A 136 -22.23 18.77 -27.08
C GLY A 136 -22.24 17.29 -26.72
N LEU A 137 -23.17 16.89 -25.85
CA LEU A 137 -23.34 15.52 -25.37
C LEU A 137 -23.98 14.64 -26.46
N ARG A 138 -23.43 13.44 -26.66
CA ARG A 138 -23.90 12.44 -27.63
C ARG A 138 -24.19 11.10 -26.92
N GLY A 139 -25.03 10.26 -27.52
CA GLY A 139 -25.18 8.86 -27.09
C GLY A 139 -26.23 8.57 -26.01
N GLY A 140 -27.15 9.49 -25.72
CA GLY A 140 -28.44 9.11 -25.12
C GLY A 140 -29.33 8.47 -26.20
N GLU A 141 -30.09 7.42 -25.87
CA GLU A 141 -30.82 6.61 -26.87
C GLU A 141 -31.81 7.43 -27.74
N HIS A 142 -32.20 8.65 -27.36
CA HIS A 142 -33.04 9.54 -28.16
C HIS A 142 -32.48 10.97 -28.16
N ALA A 143 -31.81 11.39 -29.24
CA ALA A 143 -31.44 12.79 -29.45
C ALA A 143 -32.62 13.53 -30.09
N HIS A 144 -33.28 14.42 -29.35
CA HIS A 144 -34.31 15.31 -29.91
C HIS A 144 -33.69 16.36 -30.86
N GLU A 145 -34.41 16.67 -31.95
CA GLU A 145 -33.92 17.42 -33.11
C GLU A 145 -33.75 18.95 -32.92
N THR A 146 -34.12 19.53 -31.78
CA THR A 146 -34.20 21.01 -31.65
C THR A 146 -33.04 21.68 -30.90
N HIS A 147 -32.47 21.07 -29.85
CA HIS A 147 -31.29 21.60 -29.14
C HIS A 147 -30.43 20.48 -28.52
N THR A 148 -29.15 20.41 -28.88
CA THR A 148 -28.20 19.41 -28.35
C THR A 148 -27.83 19.73 -26.89
N PRO A 149 -28.01 18.80 -25.95
CA PRO A 149 -27.54 18.96 -24.57
C PRO A 149 -26.03 19.23 -24.54
N SER A 150 -25.58 20.16 -23.70
CA SER A 150 -24.18 20.57 -23.65
C SER A 150 -23.65 20.66 -22.22
N LEU A 151 -22.35 20.46 -22.05
CA LEU A 151 -21.64 20.53 -20.77
C LEU A 151 -20.48 21.53 -20.88
N ARG A 152 -20.39 22.49 -19.95
CA ARG A 152 -19.27 23.43 -19.87
C ARG A 152 -18.18 22.87 -18.99
N VAL A 153 -16.97 22.77 -19.53
CA VAL A 153 -15.80 22.24 -18.83
C VAL A 153 -14.58 23.13 -19.03
N ARG A 154 -13.64 23.06 -18.10
CA ARG A 154 -12.27 23.57 -18.26
C ARG A 154 -11.25 22.49 -17.93
N LEU A 155 -10.24 22.34 -18.77
CA LEU A 155 -9.11 21.43 -18.59
C LEU A 155 -7.79 22.21 -18.67
N GLN A 156 -6.83 21.87 -17.82
CA GLN A 156 -5.44 22.30 -17.94
C GLN A 156 -4.53 21.15 -17.49
N PHE A 157 -3.52 20.85 -18.30
CA PHE A 157 -2.61 19.74 -18.02
C PHE A 157 -1.19 20.26 -17.79
N PHE A 158 -0.55 19.74 -16.76
CA PHE A 158 0.83 20.03 -16.40
C PHE A 158 1.63 18.75 -16.56
N GLY A 159 2.45 18.68 -17.62
CA GLY A 159 3.33 17.53 -17.84
C GLY A 159 4.32 17.38 -16.69
N VAL A 160 4.66 16.15 -16.33
CA VAL A 160 5.49 15.87 -15.15
C VAL A 160 6.87 16.55 -15.22
N GLU A 161 7.43 16.69 -16.42
CA GLU A 161 8.74 17.30 -16.64
C GLU A 161 8.76 18.82 -16.39
N CYS A 162 7.58 19.45 -16.31
CA CYS A 162 7.45 20.85 -15.93
C CYS A 162 7.52 21.06 -14.42
N ASP A 163 7.42 19.99 -13.63
CA ASP A 163 7.58 20.06 -12.18
C ASP A 163 9.07 20.22 -11.83
N PRO A 164 9.48 21.30 -11.13
CA PRO A 164 10.87 21.50 -10.74
C PRO A 164 11.44 20.38 -9.84
N SER A 165 10.59 19.60 -9.18
CA SER A 165 10.96 18.46 -8.35
C SER A 165 11.11 17.14 -9.13
N TRP A 166 10.74 17.10 -10.41
CA TRP A 166 10.87 15.88 -11.23
C TRP A 166 12.34 15.48 -11.40
N GLY A 167 12.69 14.27 -10.95
CA GLY A 167 14.06 13.75 -10.99
C GLY A 167 15.07 14.53 -10.14
N ALA A 168 14.57 15.29 -9.17
CA ALA A 168 15.37 16.21 -8.35
C ALA A 168 15.88 15.62 -7.03
N GLY A 169 15.31 14.49 -6.58
CA GLY A 169 15.38 14.08 -5.18
C GLY A 169 14.67 15.06 -4.24
N VAL A 170 14.98 14.99 -2.96
CA VAL A 170 14.61 15.98 -1.95
C VAL A 170 15.58 17.15 -2.03
N ARG A 171 15.09 18.35 -2.38
CA ARG A 171 15.91 19.58 -2.43
C ARG A 171 15.44 20.62 -1.43
N LEU A 172 16.28 20.99 -0.48
CA LEU A 172 15.99 22.06 0.49
C LEU A 172 16.56 23.41 0.03
N PRO A 173 15.91 24.55 0.39
CA PRO A 173 14.66 24.66 1.16
C PRO A 173 13.39 24.50 0.30
N GLY A 174 13.50 24.04 -0.96
CA GLY A 174 12.39 23.98 -1.91
C GLY A 174 11.34 22.90 -1.62
N PHE A 175 11.73 21.78 -1.04
CA PHE A 175 10.83 20.71 -0.59
C PHE A 175 10.28 21.04 0.80
N ALA A 176 8.98 20.83 0.97
CA ALA A 176 8.27 21.12 2.22
C ALA A 176 7.11 20.13 2.42
N GLY A 177 7.33 18.86 2.07
CA GLY A 177 6.31 17.83 1.98
C GLY A 177 5.42 17.88 0.73
N VAL A 178 4.56 16.88 0.63
CA VAL A 178 3.48 16.79 -0.37
C VAL A 178 2.40 17.81 -0.04
N LYS A 179 1.96 18.58 -1.04
CA LYS A 179 0.92 19.60 -0.90
C LYS A 179 -0.04 19.64 -2.10
N PRO A 180 -1.33 19.98 -1.87
CA PRO A 180 -1.99 20.05 -0.56
C PRO A 180 -2.09 18.67 0.10
N ALA A 181 -2.18 18.61 1.43
CA ALA A 181 -2.28 17.37 2.21
C ALA A 181 -2.98 17.62 3.55
N PHE A 182 -3.62 16.59 4.08
CA PHE A 182 -4.39 16.70 5.33
C PHE A 182 -3.47 16.91 6.52
N PHE A 183 -2.42 16.08 6.63
CA PHE A 183 -1.32 16.30 7.57
C PHE A 183 -0.15 16.99 6.85
N PRO A 184 0.36 18.10 7.39
CA PRO A 184 1.54 18.76 6.82
C PRO A 184 2.82 17.98 7.15
N GLU A 185 3.92 18.32 6.49
CA GLU A 185 5.25 17.92 6.94
C GLU A 185 5.55 18.54 8.31
N ARG A 186 6.15 17.73 9.19
CA ARG A 186 6.62 18.08 10.53
C ARG A 186 8.14 18.04 10.54
N THR A 187 8.76 19.02 11.18
CA THR A 187 10.22 19.11 11.37
C THR A 187 10.57 18.89 12.84
N GLY A 188 11.84 18.58 13.12
CA GLY A 188 12.28 18.31 14.51
C GLY A 188 11.72 17.01 15.05
N CYS A 189 11.50 16.03 14.17
CA CYS A 189 11.04 14.70 14.53
C CYS A 189 12.23 13.74 14.70
N SER A 190 11.97 12.59 15.31
CA SER A 190 12.87 11.45 15.27
C SER A 190 12.15 10.21 14.73
N VAL A 191 12.87 9.40 13.94
CA VAL A 191 12.36 8.16 13.36
C VAL A 191 13.29 7.01 13.71
N THR A 192 12.72 5.95 14.28
CA THR A 192 13.40 4.64 14.40
C THR A 192 12.75 3.69 13.41
N LEU A 193 13.56 3.13 12.50
CA LEU A 193 13.12 2.13 11.52
C LEU A 193 13.40 0.73 12.10
N TYR A 194 12.41 -0.16 12.01
CA TYR A 194 12.50 -1.54 12.46
C TYR A 194 12.44 -2.48 11.27
N GLN A 195 13.36 -3.44 11.28
CA GLN A 195 13.43 -4.58 10.38
C GLN A 195 12.99 -5.80 11.20
N ASN A 196 11.93 -6.46 10.75
CA ASN A 196 11.23 -7.52 11.47
C ASN A 196 10.69 -7.09 12.86
N ALA A 197 10.12 -8.03 13.60
CA ALA A 197 9.65 -7.78 14.97
C ALA A 197 10.81 -7.80 15.99
N HIS A 198 11.83 -8.62 15.70
CA HIS A 198 13.03 -8.83 16.50
C HIS A 198 14.26 -8.96 15.60
N LEU A 199 15.45 -8.79 16.19
CA LEU A 199 16.73 -9.13 15.57
C LEU A 199 17.65 -9.75 16.61
N SER A 200 18.34 -10.83 16.27
CA SER A 200 19.26 -11.49 17.20
C SER A 200 20.45 -10.60 17.58
N ASP A 201 21.18 -10.96 18.63
CA ASP A 201 22.44 -10.28 18.97
C ASP A 201 23.60 -10.62 18.02
N ALA A 202 23.44 -11.67 17.22
CA ALA A 202 24.43 -12.06 16.22
C ALA A 202 24.31 -11.25 14.91
N PHE A 203 23.18 -10.58 14.71
CA PHE A 203 22.96 -9.73 13.54
C PHE A 203 23.70 -8.40 13.67
N ASP A 204 24.85 -8.31 13.02
CA ASP A 204 25.62 -7.07 12.84
C ASP A 204 25.94 -6.88 11.36
N PRO A 205 25.29 -5.93 10.68
CA PRO A 205 25.54 -5.73 9.27
C PRO A 205 26.88 -5.02 8.99
N GLY A 206 27.59 -4.54 10.02
CA GLY A 206 29.02 -4.21 9.95
C GLY A 206 29.40 -2.93 9.20
N PHE A 207 28.45 -2.09 8.78
CA PHE A 207 28.72 -0.85 8.03
C PHE A 207 28.55 0.43 8.87
N ARG A 208 29.10 1.54 8.35
CA ARG A 208 29.08 2.87 8.99
C ARG A 208 28.26 3.86 8.18
N LEU A 209 27.68 4.82 8.89
CA LEU A 209 27.03 6.01 8.32
C LEU A 209 28.09 7.04 7.89
N ASP A 210 27.67 8.05 7.14
CA ASP A 210 28.54 9.13 6.64
C ASP A 210 29.22 9.96 7.76
N ASP A 211 28.58 10.05 8.93
CA ASP A 211 29.14 10.65 10.14
C ASP A 211 30.15 9.76 10.89
N GLY A 212 30.38 8.54 10.39
CA GLY A 212 31.32 7.57 10.94
C GLY A 212 30.77 6.69 12.07
N ARG A 213 29.52 6.89 12.53
CA ARG A 213 28.87 6.00 13.51
C ARG A 213 28.52 4.67 12.87
N ALA A 214 28.54 3.60 13.68
CA ALA A 214 28.05 2.30 13.24
C ALA A 214 26.52 2.31 13.18
N TYR A 215 25.95 1.76 12.12
CA TYR A 215 24.51 1.55 12.09
C TYR A 215 24.12 0.43 13.06
N ARG A 216 23.09 0.68 13.87
CA ARG A 216 22.60 -0.28 14.87
C ARG A 216 21.11 -0.50 14.66
N PRO A 217 20.70 -1.69 14.17
CA PRO A 217 19.30 -2.03 14.05
C PRO A 217 18.58 -1.99 15.41
N ALA A 218 17.35 -1.47 15.42
CA ALA A 218 16.48 -1.45 16.58
C ALA A 218 15.56 -2.67 16.60
N ARG A 219 14.89 -2.94 17.74
CA ARG A 219 14.07 -4.15 17.96
C ARG A 219 12.64 -3.76 18.34
N LEU A 220 11.69 -3.98 17.44
CA LEU A 220 10.35 -3.42 17.54
C LEU A 220 9.60 -3.91 18.78
N TRP A 221 9.48 -5.23 18.97
CA TRP A 221 8.65 -5.77 20.04
C TRP A 221 9.27 -5.59 21.43
N GLU A 222 10.61 -5.50 21.53
CA GLU A 222 11.29 -5.06 22.75
C GLU A 222 10.92 -3.60 23.10
N ASP A 223 11.03 -2.70 22.12
CA ASP A 223 10.72 -1.28 22.29
C ASP A 223 9.23 -1.05 22.59
N LEU A 224 8.32 -1.77 21.93
CA LEU A 224 6.88 -1.73 22.20
C LEU A 224 6.55 -2.23 23.61
N TYR A 225 7.14 -3.36 24.04
CA TYR A 225 6.94 -3.87 25.38
C TYR A 225 7.38 -2.84 26.44
N ALA A 226 8.58 -2.28 26.29
CA ALA A 226 9.09 -1.26 27.19
C ALA A 226 8.19 0.00 27.20
N ALA A 227 7.78 0.47 26.02
CA ALA A 227 6.93 1.65 25.88
C ALA A 227 5.56 1.47 26.53
N ILE A 228 4.88 0.33 26.33
CA ILE A 228 3.59 0.03 26.97
C ILE A 228 3.74 -0.12 28.48
N ARG A 229 4.77 -0.84 28.94
CA ARG A 229 5.08 -1.02 30.37
C ARG A 229 5.27 0.34 31.06
N ASP A 230 5.99 1.25 30.41
CA ASP A 230 6.42 2.52 31.01
C ASP A 230 5.41 3.66 30.81
N ALA A 231 4.36 3.47 30.00
CA ALA A 231 3.26 4.42 29.82
C ALA A 231 2.56 4.75 31.16
N ARG A 232 2.18 6.01 31.37
CA ARG A 232 1.57 6.48 32.63
C ARG A 232 0.23 7.18 32.44
N ARG A 233 -0.14 7.56 31.22
CA ARG A 233 -1.34 8.35 30.93
C ARG A 233 -2.27 7.63 29.98
N PHE A 234 -1.78 7.15 28.83
CA PHE A 234 -2.61 6.46 27.85
C PHE A 234 -1.83 5.46 26.98
N VAL A 235 -2.56 4.48 26.46
CA VAL A 235 -2.11 3.54 25.43
C VAL A 235 -3.25 3.31 24.46
N TYR A 236 -3.13 3.82 23.23
CA TYR A 236 -4.14 3.71 22.17
C TYR A 236 -3.65 2.78 21.07
N ILE A 237 -4.42 1.74 20.76
CA ILE A 237 -4.04 0.68 19.82
C ILE A 237 -5.13 0.52 18.77
N ALA A 238 -4.75 0.59 17.49
CA ALA A 238 -5.59 0.14 16.38
C ALA A 238 -4.84 -0.94 15.60
N GLY A 239 -5.54 -1.99 15.19
CA GLY A 239 -4.95 -3.10 14.44
C GLY A 239 -5.97 -3.74 13.52
N TRP A 240 -5.48 -4.35 12.44
CA TRP A 240 -6.30 -5.25 11.64
C TRP A 240 -6.65 -6.50 12.46
N SER A 241 -5.69 -6.97 13.26
CA SER A 241 -5.90 -7.99 14.28
C SER A 241 -5.06 -7.63 15.50
N VAL A 242 -5.61 -7.87 16.68
CA VAL A 242 -4.89 -7.81 17.95
C VAL A 242 -5.13 -9.16 18.61
N ASN A 243 -4.06 -9.82 19.06
CA ASN A 243 -4.17 -11.07 19.79
C ASN A 243 -3.67 -10.83 21.24
N THR A 244 -4.51 -11.12 22.21
CA THR A 244 -4.20 -10.89 23.63
C THR A 244 -3.24 -11.92 24.23
N GLU A 245 -3.01 -13.04 23.57
CA GLU A 245 -2.22 -14.16 24.08
C GLU A 245 -0.73 -14.11 23.68
N ILE A 246 -0.34 -13.26 22.73
CA ILE A 246 1.07 -13.16 22.31
C ILE A 246 1.96 -12.58 23.40
N THR A 247 3.21 -13.02 23.43
CA THR A 247 4.29 -12.40 24.23
C THR A 247 5.22 -11.61 23.31
N LEU A 248 5.51 -10.35 23.69
CA LEU A 248 6.33 -9.45 22.86
C LEU A 248 7.83 -9.76 22.92
N VAL A 249 8.34 -10.16 24.08
CA VAL A 249 9.76 -10.50 24.27
C VAL A 249 9.89 -12.01 24.43
N ARG A 250 10.57 -12.66 23.48
CA ARG A 250 10.68 -14.14 23.45
C ARG A 250 12.11 -14.64 23.51
N ASP A 251 13.08 -13.85 23.02
CA ASP A 251 14.49 -14.19 23.06
C ASP A 251 15.00 -14.31 24.51
N PRO A 252 15.40 -15.51 24.97
CA PRO A 252 15.89 -15.70 26.33
C PRO A 252 17.19 -14.93 26.62
N GLY A 253 18.02 -14.68 25.61
CA GLY A 253 19.25 -13.89 25.73
C GLY A 253 18.99 -12.40 25.93
N ARG A 254 17.79 -11.94 25.56
CA ARG A 254 17.38 -10.52 25.58
C ARG A 254 16.11 -10.27 26.39
N MET A 255 15.77 -11.19 27.29
CA MET A 255 14.57 -11.09 28.10
C MET A 255 14.55 -9.78 28.92
N VAL A 256 13.53 -8.96 28.68
CA VAL A 256 13.32 -7.72 29.44
C VAL A 256 12.81 -8.09 30.84
N PRO A 257 13.33 -7.48 31.93
CA PRO A 257 12.88 -7.79 33.28
C PRO A 257 11.36 -7.64 33.44
N GLY A 258 10.70 -8.72 33.88
CA GLY A 258 9.25 -8.77 34.06
C GLY A 258 8.44 -9.10 32.80
N ALA A 259 9.08 -9.33 31.64
CA ALA A 259 8.42 -9.70 30.40
C ALA A 259 8.14 -11.20 30.25
N GLU A 260 8.89 -12.04 30.96
CA GLU A 260 8.79 -13.50 30.84
C GLU A 260 7.35 -14.00 31.10
N GLY A 261 6.76 -14.63 30.09
CA GLY A 261 5.40 -15.17 30.13
C GLY A 261 4.29 -14.12 30.23
N VAL A 262 4.58 -12.82 30.10
CA VAL A 262 3.57 -11.76 30.14
C VAL A 262 2.99 -11.56 28.75
N THR A 263 1.72 -11.92 28.59
CA THR A 263 0.99 -11.69 27.35
C THR A 263 0.65 -10.21 27.17
N LEU A 264 0.42 -9.79 25.93
CA LEU A 264 -0.03 -8.45 25.59
C LEU A 264 -1.31 -8.07 26.34
N GLY A 265 -2.30 -8.97 26.37
CA GLY A 265 -3.57 -8.73 27.06
C GLY A 265 -3.39 -8.47 28.55
N GLU A 266 -2.56 -9.27 29.23
CA GLU A 266 -2.27 -9.09 30.65
C GLU A 266 -1.46 -7.81 30.93
N LEU A 267 -0.53 -7.45 30.05
CA LEU A 267 0.17 -6.17 30.13
C LEU A 267 -0.82 -4.99 30.06
N LEU A 268 -1.71 -4.99 29.07
CA LEU A 268 -2.70 -3.93 28.88
C LEU A 268 -3.69 -3.82 30.04
N LYS A 269 -4.16 -4.94 30.59
CA LYS A 269 -5.00 -4.96 31.81
C LYS A 269 -4.28 -4.34 32.99
N ARG A 270 -3.02 -4.72 33.24
CA ARG A 270 -2.21 -4.13 34.33
C ARG A 270 -2.09 -2.62 34.18
N LYS A 271 -1.80 -2.13 32.97
CA LYS A 271 -1.72 -0.68 32.72
C LYS A 271 -3.06 0.01 32.98
N ALA A 272 -4.17 -0.59 32.54
CA ALA A 272 -5.49 -0.03 32.80
C ALA A 272 -5.83 0.00 34.30
N ASP A 273 -5.45 -1.04 35.06
CA ASP A 273 -5.65 -1.11 36.52
C ASP A 273 -4.77 -0.11 37.29
N GLU A 274 -3.62 0.29 36.72
CA GLU A 274 -2.77 1.38 37.23
C GLU A 274 -3.35 2.79 36.93
N GLY A 275 -4.46 2.87 36.20
CA GLY A 275 -5.13 4.13 35.85
C GLY A 275 -4.70 4.73 34.51
N VAL A 276 -3.97 3.98 33.67
CA VAL A 276 -3.67 4.39 32.29
C VAL A 276 -4.92 4.23 31.42
N ALA A 277 -5.25 5.22 30.59
CA ALA A 277 -6.34 5.09 29.63
C ALA A 277 -5.94 4.15 28.48
N VAL A 278 -6.39 2.90 28.52
CA VAL A 278 -6.09 1.89 27.49
C VAL A 278 -7.29 1.74 26.56
N LEU A 279 -7.13 2.17 25.30
CA LEU A 279 -8.15 2.12 24.25
C LEU A 279 -7.68 1.21 23.12
N VAL A 280 -8.48 0.21 22.77
CA VAL A 280 -8.12 -0.79 21.74
C VAL A 280 -9.24 -0.85 20.71
N MET A 281 -8.88 -0.73 19.43
CA MET A 281 -9.81 -0.67 18.30
C MET A 281 -9.36 -1.67 17.22
N PRO A 282 -9.56 -3.00 17.43
CA PRO A 282 -9.39 -3.99 16.37
C PRO A 282 -10.45 -3.80 15.28
N TRP A 283 -10.14 -4.20 14.05
CA TRP A 283 -11.13 -4.31 12.98
C TRP A 283 -12.20 -5.37 13.32
N GLN A 284 -13.45 -5.10 12.96
CA GLN A 284 -14.55 -6.06 13.06
C GLN A 284 -14.59 -6.96 11.83
N ASP A 285 -14.20 -8.22 11.97
CA ASP A 285 -14.39 -9.24 10.95
C ASP A 285 -15.87 -9.68 10.95
N ASN A 286 -16.64 -9.10 10.03
CA ASN A 286 -18.07 -9.38 9.87
C ASN A 286 -18.36 -10.84 9.45
N THR A 287 -17.34 -11.65 9.14
CA THR A 287 -17.49 -13.08 8.88
C THR A 287 -17.39 -13.96 10.13
N SER A 288 -17.02 -13.39 11.29
CA SER A 288 -16.85 -14.07 12.58
C SER A 288 -18.17 -14.46 13.29
N VAL A 289 -19.33 -14.46 12.60
CA VAL A 289 -20.64 -14.66 13.25
C VAL A 289 -20.88 -16.12 13.69
N SER A 290 -21.18 -16.27 14.98
CA SER A 290 -21.35 -17.43 15.87
C SER A 290 -22.19 -18.66 15.44
N PHE A 291 -22.64 -18.80 14.19
CA PHE A 291 -23.41 -20.00 13.76
C PHE A 291 -22.52 -21.16 13.28
N LEU A 292 -21.25 -20.90 12.96
CA LEU A 292 -20.28 -21.88 12.48
C LEU A 292 -18.97 -21.65 13.24
N GLY A 293 -18.82 -22.32 14.40
CA GLY A 293 -17.62 -22.41 15.25
C GLY A 293 -16.43 -21.48 14.92
N ASN A 294 -16.19 -20.51 15.81
CA ASN A 294 -15.05 -19.60 15.94
C ASN A 294 -13.86 -19.85 14.99
N ALA A 295 -13.88 -19.12 13.87
CA ALA A 295 -12.74 -18.51 13.18
C ALA A 295 -13.35 -17.83 11.93
N GLY A 296 -13.40 -16.49 11.90
CA GLY A 296 -13.79 -15.75 10.71
C GLY A 296 -12.97 -16.19 9.48
N LEU A 297 -13.48 -15.95 8.27
CA LEU A 297 -12.83 -16.35 7.02
C LEU A 297 -11.42 -15.76 6.89
N MET A 298 -11.16 -14.63 7.57
CA MET A 298 -9.91 -13.89 7.57
C MET A 298 -8.99 -14.22 8.76
N LYS A 299 -9.38 -15.16 9.64
CA LYS A 299 -8.58 -15.64 10.79
C LYS A 299 -8.03 -14.50 11.69
N THR A 300 -8.86 -13.48 11.94
CA THR A 300 -8.55 -12.45 12.94
C THR A 300 -8.90 -12.95 14.35
N HIS A 301 -8.42 -12.24 15.39
CA HIS A 301 -8.70 -12.52 16.81
C HIS A 301 -9.59 -11.43 17.43
N ASP A 302 -10.46 -10.82 16.63
CA ASP A 302 -11.20 -9.63 17.01
C ASP A 302 -12.19 -9.91 18.14
N GLU A 303 -13.05 -10.92 17.98
CA GLU A 303 -14.04 -11.33 18.99
C GLU A 303 -13.39 -11.92 20.25
N GLU A 304 -12.33 -12.72 20.11
CA GLU A 304 -11.53 -13.23 21.24
C GLU A 304 -10.95 -12.08 22.06
N THR A 305 -10.39 -11.07 21.38
CA THR A 305 -9.81 -9.88 22.03
C THR A 305 -10.87 -9.03 22.72
N ARG A 306 -12.03 -8.79 22.08
CA ARG A 306 -13.14 -8.08 22.73
C ARG A 306 -13.59 -8.81 23.99
N THR A 307 -13.74 -10.14 23.89
CA THR A 307 -14.18 -10.99 25.01
C THR A 307 -13.16 -10.97 26.15
N PHE A 308 -11.86 -11.02 25.84
CA PHE A 308 -10.79 -10.97 26.84
C PHE A 308 -10.81 -9.68 27.68
N PHE A 309 -11.15 -8.54 27.07
CA PHE A 309 -11.22 -7.25 27.77
C PHE A 309 -12.60 -6.94 28.36
N GLU A 310 -13.62 -7.77 28.13
CA GLU A 310 -14.95 -7.57 28.69
C GLU A 310 -14.93 -7.55 30.23
N GLY A 311 -15.53 -6.52 30.83
CA GLY A 311 -15.53 -6.35 32.29
C GLY A 311 -14.21 -5.85 32.90
N THR A 312 -13.20 -5.55 32.07
CA THR A 312 -11.93 -4.96 32.54
C THR A 312 -11.92 -3.43 32.42
N ASN A 313 -10.82 -2.79 32.86
CA ASN A 313 -10.60 -1.35 32.69
C ASN A 313 -10.11 -0.97 31.28
N VAL A 314 -9.78 -1.94 30.42
CA VAL A 314 -9.44 -1.70 29.01
C VAL A 314 -10.71 -1.44 28.22
N ARG A 315 -10.73 -0.39 27.39
CA ARG A 315 -11.87 -0.07 26.52
C ARG A 315 -11.59 -0.60 25.13
N CYS A 316 -12.27 -1.69 24.78
CA CYS A 316 -12.13 -2.36 23.49
C CYS A 316 -13.48 -2.42 22.77
N PHE A 317 -13.50 -2.05 21.49
CA PHE A 317 -14.67 -2.27 20.62
C PHE A 317 -14.22 -2.70 19.23
N LEU A 318 -15.05 -3.52 18.56
CA LEU A 318 -14.79 -3.93 17.18
C LEU A 318 -15.19 -2.82 16.23
N CYS A 319 -14.26 -2.40 15.38
CA CYS A 319 -14.44 -1.28 14.49
C CYS A 319 -14.90 -1.78 13.11
N PRO A 320 -16.18 -1.59 12.71
CA PRO A 320 -16.66 -1.99 11.41
C PRO A 320 -16.14 -1.07 10.32
N ARG A 321 -15.78 -1.64 9.17
CA ARG A 321 -15.49 -0.88 7.96
C ARG A 321 -16.73 -0.86 7.07
N ASN A 322 -17.36 0.31 6.94
CA ASN A 322 -18.50 0.47 6.05
C ASN A 322 -18.01 0.91 4.66
N ALA A 323 -18.35 0.15 3.62
CA ALA A 323 -18.07 0.52 2.24
C ALA A 323 -18.88 1.77 1.83
N ASP A 324 -18.36 2.48 0.83
CA ASP A 324 -18.94 3.70 0.26
C ASP A 324 -20.46 3.58 -0.02
N ALA A 325 -21.25 4.53 0.49
CA ALA A 325 -22.69 4.65 0.26
C ALA A 325 -23.09 4.86 -1.20
N SER A 326 -22.11 5.17 -2.07
CA SER A 326 -22.26 5.41 -3.50
C SER A 326 -22.25 4.14 -4.37
N LEU A 327 -22.00 2.98 -3.75
CA LEU A 327 -22.14 1.66 -4.35
C LEU A 327 -23.62 1.30 -4.54
N THR A 328 -23.95 0.60 -5.62
CA THR A 328 -25.32 0.08 -5.81
C THR A 328 -25.69 -0.87 -4.67
N VAL A 329 -26.97 -1.04 -4.34
CA VAL A 329 -27.41 -1.91 -3.22
C VAL A 329 -26.81 -3.32 -3.31
N VAL A 330 -26.65 -3.87 -4.52
CA VAL A 330 -26.00 -5.16 -4.77
C VAL A 330 -24.51 -5.12 -4.43
N GLN A 331 -23.79 -4.12 -4.94
CA GLN A 331 -22.37 -3.91 -4.62
C GLN A 331 -22.14 -3.60 -3.15
N HIS A 332 -23.05 -2.86 -2.49
CA HIS A 332 -22.98 -2.53 -1.08
C HIS A 332 -23.16 -3.78 -0.20
N ILE A 333 -24.05 -4.71 -0.55
CA ILE A 333 -24.21 -5.97 0.18
C ILE A 333 -22.99 -6.86 0.02
N GLU A 334 -22.38 -6.90 -1.17
CA GLU A 334 -21.14 -7.66 -1.42
C GLU A 334 -19.95 -7.03 -0.67
N THR A 335 -19.70 -5.72 -0.85
CA THR A 335 -18.51 -5.03 -0.32
C THR A 335 -18.54 -4.63 1.16
N SER A 336 -19.71 -4.44 1.78
CA SER A 336 -19.79 -4.04 3.20
C SER A 336 -19.32 -5.13 4.18
N ALA A 337 -19.13 -6.37 3.70
CA ALA A 337 -18.55 -7.46 4.46
C ALA A 337 -17.05 -7.68 4.20
N GLU A 338 -16.40 -6.90 3.32
CA GLU A 338 -15.13 -7.33 2.69
C GLU A 338 -13.97 -6.32 2.76
N PHE A 339 -14.20 -5.03 3.02
CA PHE A 339 -13.12 -4.06 3.30
C PHE A 339 -12.78 -4.01 4.78
N THR A 340 -11.54 -3.61 5.10
CA THR A 340 -11.01 -3.71 6.45
C THR A 340 -10.50 -2.38 7.00
N HIS A 341 -10.38 -2.29 8.33
CA HIS A 341 -9.48 -1.33 8.94
C HIS A 341 -8.09 -1.96 9.05
N HIS A 342 -7.17 -1.54 8.18
CA HIS A 342 -5.87 -2.20 8.02
C HIS A 342 -4.69 -1.45 8.67
N GLN A 343 -4.96 -0.30 9.31
CA GLN A 343 -3.98 0.45 10.08
C GLN A 343 -3.47 -0.35 11.29
N LYS A 344 -2.15 -0.44 11.44
CA LYS A 344 -1.47 -0.96 12.65
C LYS A 344 -0.81 0.20 13.38
N THR A 345 -1.41 0.66 14.48
CA THR A 345 -0.91 1.80 15.24
C THR A 345 -0.89 1.53 16.75
N VAL A 346 0.16 2.01 17.41
CA VAL A 346 0.24 2.12 18.88
C VAL A 346 0.66 3.55 19.20
N THR A 347 -0.13 4.30 19.96
CA THR A 347 0.23 5.66 20.40
C THR A 347 0.10 5.76 21.92
N LEU A 348 1.12 6.27 22.58
CA LEU A 348 1.22 6.30 24.04
C LEU A 348 2.07 7.48 24.52
N ASP A 349 2.06 7.72 25.82
CA ASP A 349 2.97 8.66 26.45
C ASP A 349 4.29 7.99 26.89
N ALA A 350 5.43 8.54 26.49
CA ALA A 350 6.76 8.09 26.91
C ALA A 350 7.44 9.12 27.83
N ALA A 351 8.39 8.65 28.65
CA ALA A 351 9.20 9.55 29.48
C ALA A 351 10.10 10.41 28.59
N THR A 352 10.15 11.71 28.86
CA THR A 352 11.05 12.62 28.15
C THR A 352 12.48 12.46 28.66
N PRO A 353 13.46 12.11 27.79
CA PRO A 353 14.86 11.96 28.20
C PRO A 353 15.38 13.18 28.95
N GLY A 354 16.15 12.97 30.02
CA GLY A 354 16.75 14.04 30.82
C GLY A 354 15.79 14.81 31.74
N THR A 355 14.54 14.36 31.90
CA THR A 355 13.56 14.96 32.80
C THR A 355 12.98 13.93 33.78
N ASP A 356 12.64 14.35 34.99
CA ASP A 356 12.14 13.43 36.03
C ASP A 356 10.66 13.06 35.86
N ASP A 357 9.82 13.98 35.37
CA ASP A 357 8.36 13.81 35.32
C ASP A 357 7.70 14.21 33.99
N GLN A 358 8.45 14.82 33.05
CA GLN A 358 7.87 15.23 31.77
C GLN A 358 7.68 14.02 30.85
N ARG A 359 6.59 14.06 30.09
CA ARG A 359 6.23 13.02 29.13
C ARG A 359 5.86 13.65 27.80
N HIS A 360 6.05 12.90 26.73
CA HIS A 360 5.71 13.31 25.36
C HIS A 360 4.99 12.16 24.65
N VAL A 361 4.38 12.46 23.51
CA VAL A 361 3.64 11.48 22.71
C VAL A 361 4.61 10.73 21.79
N VAL A 362 4.45 9.41 21.73
CA VAL A 362 5.19 8.52 20.83
C VAL A 362 4.20 7.64 20.09
N SER A 363 4.44 7.45 18.79
CA SER A 363 3.59 6.61 17.93
C SER A 363 4.40 5.57 17.18
N PHE A 364 3.81 4.39 16.99
CA PHE A 364 4.33 3.30 16.18
C PHE A 364 3.37 3.04 15.03
N ILE A 365 3.87 2.94 13.80
CA ILE A 365 3.10 2.55 12.62
C ILE A 365 3.95 1.66 11.69
N GLY A 366 3.30 0.79 10.91
CA GLY A 366 4.00 -0.09 9.96
C GLY A 366 3.15 -1.25 9.46
N GLY A 367 3.80 -2.33 9.04
CA GLY A 367 3.15 -3.55 8.57
C GLY A 367 2.83 -4.57 9.67
N ILE A 368 3.53 -4.51 10.81
CA ILE A 368 3.42 -5.51 11.89
C ILE A 368 2.22 -5.23 12.81
N ASP A 369 1.21 -6.11 12.76
CA ASP A 369 0.12 -6.18 13.75
C ASP A 369 0.60 -6.80 15.08
N LEU A 370 -0.10 -6.49 16.17
CA LEU A 370 0.11 -7.13 17.47
C LEU A 370 -0.66 -8.46 17.55
N CYS A 371 -0.32 -9.41 16.67
CA CYS A 371 -0.94 -10.73 16.62
C CYS A 371 0.05 -11.87 16.35
N ASP A 372 -0.47 -13.09 16.29
CA ASP A 372 0.25 -14.34 16.02
C ASP A 372 0.93 -14.36 14.65
N GLY A 373 2.04 -15.10 14.58
CA GLY A 373 2.87 -15.29 13.38
C GLY A 373 3.74 -14.10 12.98
N ARG A 374 3.63 -12.96 13.68
CA ARG A 374 4.37 -11.73 13.37
C ARG A 374 5.73 -11.63 14.06
N TYR A 375 5.94 -12.38 15.13
CA TYR A 375 7.25 -12.46 15.76
C TYR A 375 8.19 -13.24 14.83
N ASP A 376 9.26 -12.59 14.38
CA ASP A 376 10.31 -13.22 13.61
C ASP A 376 11.61 -12.42 13.75
N ASP A 377 12.72 -13.07 13.46
CA ASP A 377 14.05 -12.49 13.40
C ASP A 377 14.65 -12.61 11.98
N GLU A 378 15.87 -12.13 11.80
CA GLU A 378 16.57 -12.15 10.51
C GLU A 378 16.87 -13.57 9.99
N ASN A 379 16.79 -14.59 10.85
CA ASN A 379 17.08 -15.97 10.44
C ASN A 379 15.91 -16.61 9.72
N HIS A 380 14.69 -16.10 9.93
CA HIS A 380 13.48 -16.54 9.28
C HIS A 380 13.35 -18.07 9.25
N THR A 381 13.58 -18.70 10.41
CA THR A 381 13.72 -20.15 10.48
C THR A 381 12.42 -20.87 10.11
N LEU A 382 12.55 -22.00 9.41
CA LEU A 382 11.43 -22.82 8.96
C LEU A 382 11.10 -23.93 9.95
N PHE A 383 12.12 -24.54 10.54
CA PHE A 383 12.01 -25.75 11.35
C PHE A 383 12.74 -25.69 12.69
N ARG A 384 13.64 -24.73 12.88
CA ARG A 384 14.34 -24.53 14.16
C ARG A 384 13.42 -23.77 15.10
N ASP A 385 13.62 -23.97 16.40
CA ASP A 385 12.92 -23.27 17.47
C ASP A 385 11.37 -23.43 17.46
N LEU A 386 10.85 -24.41 16.72
CA LEU A 386 9.42 -24.72 16.68
C LEU A 386 8.86 -25.18 18.04
N ASP A 387 9.72 -25.74 18.90
CA ASP A 387 9.39 -26.18 20.26
C ASP A 387 9.86 -25.20 21.35
N THR A 388 10.39 -24.04 20.96
CA THR A 388 10.83 -22.97 21.86
C THR A 388 10.11 -21.66 21.50
N THR A 389 10.75 -20.78 20.74
CA THR A 389 10.28 -19.43 20.37
C THR A 389 8.92 -19.44 19.69
N TYR A 390 8.63 -20.47 18.89
CA TYR A 390 7.42 -20.59 18.08
C TYR A 390 6.41 -21.64 18.59
N LEU A 391 6.64 -22.22 19.78
CA LEU A 391 5.80 -23.29 20.34
C LEU A 391 4.31 -22.92 20.44
N HIS A 392 4.04 -21.67 20.82
CA HIS A 392 2.69 -21.12 20.98
C HIS A 392 2.31 -20.15 19.86
N ASP A 393 3.08 -20.17 18.76
CA ASP A 393 2.94 -19.20 17.67
C ASP A 393 3.30 -19.81 16.30
N PHE A 394 2.98 -21.10 16.11
CA PHE A 394 3.18 -21.77 14.83
C PHE A 394 2.10 -21.32 13.83
N MET A 395 2.51 -20.52 12.84
CA MET A 395 1.65 -20.08 11.75
C MET A 395 2.12 -20.68 10.41
N GLN A 396 1.16 -21.21 9.64
CA GLN A 396 1.38 -21.68 8.26
C GLN A 396 0.04 -21.71 7.53
N ASN A 397 -0.24 -20.69 6.72
CA ASN A 397 -1.54 -20.51 6.08
C ASN A 397 -1.61 -21.02 4.63
N ASN A 398 -0.47 -21.42 4.06
CA ASN A 398 -0.39 -21.87 2.67
C ASN A 398 -0.78 -23.33 2.47
N TYR A 399 -0.72 -24.13 3.54
CA TYR A 399 -0.96 -25.56 3.46
C TYR A 399 -2.18 -25.99 4.26
N LYS A 400 -3.03 -26.79 3.64
CA LYS A 400 -4.21 -27.36 4.31
C LYS A 400 -3.76 -28.26 5.46
N HIS A 401 -4.41 -28.09 6.61
CA HIS A 401 -4.14 -28.86 7.83
C HIS A 401 -2.70 -28.74 8.36
N ALA A 402 -2.03 -27.63 8.09
CA ALA A 402 -0.77 -27.30 8.74
C ALA A 402 -0.97 -27.12 10.25
N CYS A 403 -0.10 -27.75 11.04
CA CYS A 403 -0.07 -27.59 12.48
C CYS A 403 1.27 -28.05 13.04
N LEU A 404 1.64 -27.57 14.22
CA LEU A 404 2.89 -27.93 14.86
C LEU A 404 3.06 -29.45 15.07
N GLN A 405 1.97 -30.21 15.30
CA GLN A 405 2.05 -31.66 15.46
C GLN A 405 2.57 -32.38 14.20
N ARG A 406 2.37 -31.78 13.03
CA ARG A 406 2.85 -32.24 11.72
C ARG A 406 4.16 -31.59 11.29
N GLY A 407 4.70 -30.67 12.10
CA GLY A 407 6.01 -30.06 11.90
C GLY A 407 6.01 -28.87 10.93
N GLY A 408 7.22 -28.37 10.64
CA GLY A 408 7.40 -27.29 9.69
C GLY A 408 7.20 -27.69 8.22
N PRO A 409 7.43 -26.75 7.28
CA PRO A 409 7.91 -25.41 7.59
C PRO A 409 6.78 -24.54 8.15
N ARG A 410 7.07 -23.76 9.22
CA ARG A 410 6.23 -22.58 9.51
C ARG A 410 6.36 -21.57 8.36
N GLU A 411 5.53 -20.56 8.33
CA GLU A 411 5.67 -19.41 7.42
C GLU A 411 6.46 -18.29 8.12
N PRO A 412 7.71 -18.01 7.71
CA PRO A 412 8.45 -16.85 8.17
C PRO A 412 7.80 -15.54 7.76
N TRP A 413 8.02 -14.49 8.55
CA TRP A 413 7.38 -13.20 8.44
C TRP A 413 8.43 -12.09 8.36
N HIS A 414 8.74 -11.65 7.14
CA HIS A 414 9.57 -10.49 6.89
C HIS A 414 8.72 -9.24 6.77
N ASP A 415 8.98 -8.24 7.60
CA ASP A 415 8.15 -7.04 7.68
C ASP A 415 8.93 -5.83 8.23
N VAL A 416 8.35 -4.64 8.12
CA VAL A 416 8.94 -3.38 8.57
C VAL A 416 7.96 -2.56 9.41
N HIS A 417 8.51 -1.77 10.32
CA HIS A 417 7.74 -0.86 11.17
C HIS A 417 8.55 0.39 11.50
N CYS A 418 7.93 1.41 12.08
CA CYS A 418 8.66 2.58 12.58
C CYS A 418 8.08 3.13 13.88
N ARG A 419 8.95 3.74 14.68
CA ARG A 419 8.60 4.60 15.83
C ARG A 419 8.81 6.05 15.43
N LEU A 420 7.85 6.89 15.78
CA LEU A 420 7.75 8.30 15.44
C LEU A 420 7.66 9.12 16.73
N GLU A 421 8.56 10.10 16.84
CA GLU A 421 8.68 11.01 17.97
C GLU A 421 8.73 12.47 17.50
N GLY A 422 8.30 13.39 18.37
CA GLY A 422 8.13 14.81 18.04
C GLY A 422 6.76 15.13 17.44
N PRO A 423 6.62 16.28 16.75
CA PRO A 423 5.30 16.78 16.32
C PRO A 423 4.50 15.82 15.44
N VAL A 424 5.16 14.90 14.74
CA VAL A 424 4.51 13.90 13.88
C VAL A 424 3.73 12.84 14.67
N ALA A 425 4.12 12.53 15.91
CA ALA A 425 3.40 11.56 16.74
C ALA A 425 1.96 12.03 17.03
N TRP A 426 1.75 13.35 17.11
CA TRP A 426 0.43 13.96 17.25
C TRP A 426 -0.46 13.77 16.03
N ASP A 427 0.10 13.64 14.82
CA ASP A 427 -0.70 13.40 13.61
C ASP A 427 -1.26 11.97 13.61
N VAL A 428 -0.47 10.98 14.08
CA VAL A 428 -0.93 9.60 14.25
C VAL A 428 -1.97 9.51 15.38
N LEU A 429 -1.76 10.21 16.49
CA LEU A 429 -2.75 10.34 17.57
C LEU A 429 -4.07 10.94 17.04
N THR A 430 -3.99 12.04 16.30
CA THR A 430 -5.15 12.70 15.70
C THR A 430 -5.94 11.74 14.81
N ASN A 431 -5.25 10.92 14.00
CA ASN A 431 -5.89 9.88 13.20
C ASN A 431 -6.67 8.87 14.07
N PHE A 432 -6.07 8.39 15.17
CA PHE A 432 -6.76 7.48 16.09
C PHE A 432 -8.00 8.14 16.70
N GLU A 433 -7.87 9.37 17.20
CA GLU A 433 -8.98 10.09 17.83
C GLU A 433 -10.12 10.39 16.87
N GLN A 434 -9.82 10.78 15.62
CA GLN A 434 -10.83 11.01 14.59
C GLN A 434 -11.67 9.76 14.32
N ARG A 435 -11.02 8.58 14.29
CA ARG A 435 -11.70 7.29 14.12
C ARG A 435 -12.50 6.91 15.35
N TRP A 436 -11.92 7.06 16.55
CA TRP A 436 -12.59 6.77 17.80
C TRP A 436 -13.88 7.59 17.95
N ARG A 437 -13.82 8.92 17.77
CA ARG A 437 -15.00 9.79 17.87
C ARG A 437 -16.10 9.39 16.88
N LYS A 438 -15.70 8.98 15.67
CA LYS A 438 -16.62 8.57 14.60
C LYS A 438 -17.29 7.22 14.87
N GLN A 439 -16.53 6.22 15.29
CA GLN A 439 -16.94 4.81 15.23
C GLN A 439 -17.14 4.16 16.60
N ALA A 440 -16.63 4.74 17.69
CA ALA A 440 -16.83 4.19 19.02
C ALA A 440 -18.32 4.22 19.43
N PRO A 441 -18.79 3.19 20.18
CA PRO A 441 -20.09 3.20 20.84
C PRO A 441 -20.30 4.45 21.70
N GLU A 442 -21.55 4.89 21.84
CA GLU A 442 -21.90 6.16 22.51
C GLU A 442 -21.34 6.25 23.94
N ASP A 443 -21.33 5.15 24.69
CA ASP A 443 -20.80 5.04 26.04
C ASP A 443 -19.26 5.06 26.11
N MET A 444 -18.56 4.82 25.00
CA MET A 444 -17.10 4.84 24.90
C MET A 444 -16.54 6.11 24.26
N ARG A 445 -17.36 6.93 23.59
CA ARG A 445 -16.89 8.17 22.93
C ARG A 445 -16.19 9.14 23.89
N GLY A 446 -16.61 9.19 25.15
CA GLY A 446 -16.02 10.03 26.20
C GLY A 446 -14.73 9.49 26.84
N CYS A 447 -14.19 8.36 26.38
CA CYS A 447 -12.99 7.73 26.95
C CYS A 447 -11.67 8.34 26.48
N LEU A 448 -11.68 9.20 25.44
CA LEU A 448 -10.49 9.92 25.00
C LEU A 448 -10.06 10.92 26.08
N LEU A 449 -8.74 11.00 26.31
CA LEU A 449 -8.17 12.02 27.17
C LEU A 449 -8.07 13.35 26.43
N ASP A 450 -8.16 14.46 27.17
CA ASP A 450 -7.86 15.79 26.65
C ASP A 450 -6.34 16.00 26.62
N LEU A 451 -5.72 15.55 25.53
CA LEU A 451 -4.27 15.61 25.32
C LEU A 451 -3.91 16.91 24.59
N SER A 452 -2.85 17.59 25.04
CA SER A 452 -2.37 18.80 24.37
C SER A 452 -0.85 18.90 24.39
N PRO A 453 -0.23 19.58 23.41
CA PRO A 453 1.21 19.84 23.40
C PRO A 453 1.71 20.60 24.64
N ALA A 454 0.84 21.31 25.35
CA ALA A 454 1.20 21.98 26.60
C ALA A 454 1.35 20.97 27.77
N ALA A 455 0.52 19.92 27.80
CA ALA A 455 0.58 18.87 28.82
C ALA A 455 1.64 17.80 28.50
N PHE A 456 1.93 17.59 27.22
CA PHE A 456 2.92 16.64 26.72
C PHE A 456 3.88 17.34 25.76
N PRO A 457 4.79 18.19 26.26
CA PRO A 457 5.66 18.96 25.38
C PRO A 457 6.66 18.02 24.71
N ASP A 458 6.77 18.16 23.38
CA ASP A 458 7.78 17.44 22.61
C ASP A 458 9.19 17.77 23.16
N PRO A 459 10.10 16.79 23.23
CA PRO A 459 11.41 17.04 23.83
C PRO A 459 12.20 18.04 22.99
N VAL A 460 12.75 19.05 23.67
CA VAL A 460 13.73 19.97 23.05
C VAL A 460 15.03 19.20 22.85
N GLY A 461 15.54 19.10 21.63
CA GLY A 461 16.80 18.42 21.35
C GLY A 461 16.71 16.90 21.42
N LEU A 462 15.64 16.28 20.90
CA LEU A 462 15.58 14.82 20.69
C LEU A 462 16.87 14.29 20.01
N ASP A 463 17.50 15.14 19.20
CA ASP A 463 18.87 15.00 18.77
C ASP A 463 19.57 16.38 18.95
N ASP A 464 20.45 16.53 19.94
CA ASP A 464 21.24 17.76 20.21
C ASP A 464 22.23 18.12 19.08
N ASP A 465 22.24 17.33 17.99
CA ASP A 465 23.01 17.51 16.79
C ASP A 465 22.05 17.61 15.59
N ASP A 466 22.05 18.76 14.88
CA ASP A 466 21.19 19.09 13.73
C ASP A 466 21.30 18.06 12.57
N THR A 467 22.25 17.12 12.69
CA THR A 467 22.53 16.02 11.77
C THR A 467 21.51 14.89 11.86
N ASP A 468 20.95 14.59 13.03
CA ASP A 468 20.09 13.41 13.23
C ASP A 468 18.58 13.67 13.06
N SER A 469 18.16 14.94 13.06
CA SER A 469 16.75 15.33 12.96
C SER A 469 16.09 14.81 11.68
N TRP A 470 14.78 14.56 11.76
CA TRP A 470 13.95 14.12 10.65
C TRP A 470 12.86 15.14 10.31
N ASN A 471 12.58 15.22 9.01
CA ASN A 471 11.33 15.79 8.51
C ASN A 471 10.42 14.63 8.11
N VAL A 472 9.17 14.64 8.59
CA VAL A 472 8.24 13.52 8.47
C VAL A 472 6.85 14.03 8.11
N GLN A 473 6.15 13.33 7.23
CA GLN A 473 4.75 13.60 6.90
C GLN A 473 3.93 12.31 7.02
N VAL A 474 2.77 12.39 7.69
CA VAL A 474 1.80 11.29 7.77
C VAL A 474 0.88 11.31 6.55
N PHE A 475 0.61 10.14 6.00
CA PHE A 475 -0.29 9.90 4.89
C PHE A 475 -1.34 8.85 5.27
N ARG A 476 -2.53 8.94 4.66
CA ARG A 476 -3.61 7.97 4.87
C ARG A 476 -4.32 7.57 3.59
N SER A 477 -4.97 6.42 3.66
CA SER A 477 -6.11 6.04 2.84
C SER A 477 -7.29 5.93 3.79
N ILE A 478 -8.22 6.87 3.77
CA ILE A 478 -9.38 6.85 4.67
C ILE A 478 -10.50 7.77 4.14
N ASP A 479 -11.75 7.53 4.53
CA ASP A 479 -12.90 8.34 4.11
C ASP A 479 -13.70 8.88 5.30
N ASP A 480 -14.62 9.81 5.00
CA ASP A 480 -15.52 10.43 5.98
C ASP A 480 -16.50 9.47 6.66
N ALA A 481 -16.62 8.22 6.19
CA ALA A 481 -17.34 7.17 6.91
C ALA A 481 -16.55 6.68 8.14
N SER A 482 -15.22 6.78 8.09
CA SER A 482 -14.31 6.28 9.12
C SER A 482 -13.79 7.37 10.06
N VAL A 483 -13.84 8.64 9.67
CA VAL A 483 -13.32 9.76 10.49
C VAL A 483 -14.33 10.87 10.70
N GLU A 484 -14.16 11.61 11.80
CA GLU A 484 -14.76 12.92 12.02
C GLU A 484 -13.83 14.05 11.52
N GLY A 485 -14.41 15.15 11.04
CA GLY A 485 -13.67 16.39 10.74
C GLY A 485 -13.28 16.59 9.27
N PHE A 486 -13.71 15.72 8.35
CA PHE A 486 -13.60 16.00 6.92
C PHE A 486 -14.64 17.06 6.49
N PRO A 487 -14.22 18.07 5.69
CA PRO A 487 -15.13 19.11 5.24
C PRO A 487 -16.13 18.54 4.23
N PHE A 488 -17.38 18.96 4.36
CA PHE A 488 -18.38 18.63 3.35
C PHE A 488 -18.23 19.48 2.10
N ASP A 489 -17.57 20.64 2.07
CA ASP A 489 -17.40 21.45 0.84
C ASP A 489 -16.21 20.95 -0.02
N PRO A 490 -16.32 20.81 -1.36
CA PRO A 490 -15.28 20.19 -2.16
C PRO A 490 -14.09 21.13 -2.40
N ALA A 491 -14.31 22.45 -2.36
CA ALA A 491 -13.22 23.40 -2.46
C ALA A 491 -12.39 23.39 -1.17
N GLU A 492 -13.05 23.36 -0.01
CA GLU A 492 -12.39 23.17 1.29
C GLU A 492 -11.63 21.83 1.35
N ALA A 493 -12.28 20.72 0.97
CA ALA A 493 -11.65 19.40 0.87
C ALA A 493 -10.38 19.42 0.00
N ALA A 494 -10.45 20.04 -1.18
CA ALA A 494 -9.31 20.13 -2.08
C ALA A 494 -8.14 20.94 -1.50
N THR A 495 -8.40 21.99 -0.70
CA THR A 495 -7.33 22.73 -0.01
C THR A 495 -6.59 21.89 1.04
N MET A 496 -7.24 20.84 1.56
CA MET A 496 -6.67 19.86 2.47
C MET A 496 -6.11 18.62 1.75
N GLY A 497 -6.06 18.61 0.41
CA GLY A 497 -5.60 17.46 -0.37
C GLY A 497 -6.57 16.28 -0.39
N LEU A 498 -7.82 16.49 0.03
CA LEU A 498 -8.88 15.51 0.00
C LEU A 498 -9.62 15.56 -1.35
N THR A 499 -10.15 14.42 -1.78
CA THR A 499 -10.99 14.32 -2.98
C THR A 499 -12.43 14.06 -2.58
N SER A 500 -13.40 14.83 -3.10
CA SER A 500 -14.83 14.57 -2.88
C SER A 500 -15.53 14.12 -4.16
N GLY A 501 -16.41 13.11 -4.07
CA GLY A 501 -17.29 12.68 -5.16
C GLY A 501 -18.43 11.80 -4.63
N LYS A 502 -19.62 11.86 -5.27
CA LYS A 502 -20.87 11.18 -4.80
C LYS A 502 -21.06 11.20 -3.28
N ASP A 503 -21.04 12.39 -2.69
CA ASP A 503 -21.30 12.61 -1.26
C ASP A 503 -20.31 11.93 -0.29
N VAL A 504 -19.13 11.50 -0.77
CA VAL A 504 -18.02 10.99 0.04
C VAL A 504 -16.78 11.83 -0.15
N THR A 505 -16.09 12.13 0.94
CA THR A 505 -14.76 12.76 0.97
C THR A 505 -13.70 11.75 1.40
N VAL A 506 -12.65 11.67 0.60
CA VAL A 506 -11.61 10.65 0.69
C VAL A 506 -10.25 11.30 0.81
N ASP A 507 -9.46 10.82 1.76
CA ASP A 507 -8.01 11.00 1.84
C ASP A 507 -7.35 9.84 1.10
N ARG A 508 -6.57 10.16 0.07
CA ARG A 508 -5.77 9.22 -0.72
C ARG A 508 -4.29 9.61 -0.73
N SER A 509 -3.88 10.34 0.31
CA SER A 509 -2.55 10.94 0.41
C SER A 509 -1.43 9.91 0.40
N ILE A 510 -1.67 8.64 0.75
CA ILE A 510 -0.68 7.56 0.57
C ILE A 510 -0.32 7.40 -0.90
N GLN A 511 -1.31 7.24 -1.79
CA GLN A 511 -1.03 7.11 -3.22
C GLN A 511 -0.32 8.35 -3.74
N THR A 512 -0.76 9.54 -3.33
CA THR A 512 -0.09 10.79 -3.71
C THR A 512 1.36 10.80 -3.24
N GLY A 513 1.64 10.40 -1.99
CA GLY A 513 2.99 10.28 -1.44
C GLY A 513 3.88 9.35 -2.26
N TYR A 514 3.38 8.16 -2.61
CA TYR A 514 4.10 7.22 -3.48
C TYR A 514 4.41 7.84 -4.85
N VAL A 515 3.40 8.39 -5.54
CA VAL A 515 3.55 8.98 -6.87
C VAL A 515 4.55 10.13 -6.85
N GLU A 516 4.46 11.03 -5.88
CA GLU A 516 5.36 12.17 -5.74
C GLU A 516 6.81 11.74 -5.39
N ALA A 517 6.99 10.68 -4.59
CA ALA A 517 8.30 10.10 -4.30
C ALA A 517 8.92 9.41 -5.54
N ILE A 518 8.12 8.72 -6.35
CA ILE A 518 8.58 8.14 -7.62
C ILE A 518 8.96 9.23 -8.61
N ARG A 519 8.15 10.29 -8.71
CA ARG A 519 8.38 11.40 -9.63
C ARG A 519 9.67 12.17 -9.33
N ARG A 520 10.01 12.36 -8.05
CA ARG A 520 11.28 13.01 -7.67
C ARG A 520 12.50 12.11 -7.78
N ALA A 521 12.33 10.79 -7.77
CA ALA A 521 13.43 9.83 -7.80
C ALA A 521 14.43 10.11 -8.93
N ARG A 522 15.72 10.11 -8.56
CA ARG A 522 16.86 10.50 -9.40
C ARG A 522 17.76 9.33 -9.74
N ARG A 523 17.99 8.39 -8.82
CA ARG A 523 19.00 7.33 -8.91
C ARG A 523 18.37 5.94 -8.87
N PHE A 524 17.61 5.61 -7.82
CA PHE A 524 16.99 4.30 -7.70
C PHE A 524 15.77 4.28 -6.78
N ILE A 525 14.98 3.23 -6.89
CA ILE A 525 13.86 2.91 -6.00
C ILE A 525 14.01 1.47 -5.51
N TYR A 526 13.88 1.25 -4.20
CA TYR A 526 13.81 -0.06 -3.57
C TYR A 526 12.46 -0.21 -2.87
N ILE A 527 11.72 -1.28 -3.17
CA ILE A 527 10.37 -1.53 -2.65
C ILE A 527 10.34 -2.94 -2.05
N GLU A 528 9.75 -3.05 -0.86
CA GLU A 528 9.30 -4.33 -0.31
C GLU A 528 7.80 -4.20 -0.07
N ASN A 529 6.99 -5.04 -0.73
CA ASN A 529 5.54 -4.96 -0.61
C ASN A 529 4.84 -6.31 -0.73
N GLN A 530 3.88 -6.58 0.15
CA GLN A 530 3.03 -7.78 0.12
C GLN A 530 2.29 -7.96 -1.21
N TYR A 531 1.86 -6.85 -1.83
CA TYR A 531 1.23 -6.87 -3.15
C TYR A 531 1.92 -5.90 -4.08
N PHE A 532 1.90 -6.22 -5.37
CA PHE A 532 2.38 -5.32 -6.40
C PHE A 532 1.50 -5.47 -7.65
N LEU A 533 0.42 -4.69 -7.71
CA LEU A 533 -0.54 -4.69 -8.81
C LEU A 533 -1.23 -3.33 -8.95
N GLY A 534 -1.40 -2.88 -10.20
CA GLY A 534 -1.92 -1.54 -10.48
C GLY A 534 -1.74 -1.09 -11.91
N GLY A 535 -2.33 0.06 -12.23
CA GLY A 535 -2.29 0.65 -13.57
C GLY A 535 -3.11 -0.12 -14.59
N CYS A 536 -4.23 -0.73 -14.21
CA CYS A 536 -4.98 -1.63 -15.11
C CYS A 536 -5.41 -0.98 -16.41
N ALA A 537 -5.67 0.33 -16.42
CA ALA A 537 -5.98 1.09 -17.63
C ALA A 537 -4.89 0.99 -18.73
N SER A 538 -3.66 0.64 -18.34
CA SER A 538 -2.50 0.47 -19.23
C SER A 538 -2.16 -1.01 -19.51
N TRP A 539 -2.85 -1.98 -18.90
CA TRP A 539 -2.65 -3.40 -19.18
C TRP A 539 -3.06 -3.75 -20.62
N ALA A 540 -2.59 -4.89 -21.14
CA ALA A 540 -3.02 -5.39 -22.45
C ALA A 540 -4.48 -5.88 -22.44
N GLU A 541 -4.90 -6.48 -21.32
CA GLU A 541 -6.22 -7.07 -21.10
C GLU A 541 -6.80 -6.64 -19.73
N ASP A 542 -8.12 -6.74 -19.58
CA ASP A 542 -8.91 -6.38 -18.38
C ASP A 542 -8.57 -4.99 -17.83
N ARG A 543 -8.61 -4.01 -18.73
CA ARG A 543 -8.40 -2.59 -18.41
C ARG A 543 -9.45 -2.01 -17.47
N ASP A 544 -10.57 -2.70 -17.34
CA ASP A 544 -11.74 -2.37 -16.52
C ASP A 544 -11.75 -3.09 -15.16
N ALA A 545 -10.70 -3.84 -14.79
CA ALA A 545 -10.58 -4.54 -13.50
C ALA A 545 -10.66 -3.60 -12.27
N GLY A 546 -10.57 -2.28 -12.47
CA GLY A 546 -10.75 -1.28 -11.41
C GLY A 546 -9.53 -1.06 -10.52
N CYS A 547 -8.35 -1.57 -10.91
CA CYS A 547 -7.08 -1.38 -10.22
C CYS A 547 -6.32 -0.16 -10.79
N LEU A 548 -6.83 1.05 -10.50
CA LEU A 548 -6.43 2.31 -11.13
C LEU A 548 -5.27 3.04 -10.45
N ASN A 549 -4.76 2.53 -9.33
CA ASN A 549 -3.63 3.10 -8.62
C ASN A 549 -2.42 3.25 -9.57
N LEU A 550 -1.69 4.35 -9.40
CA LEU A 550 -0.70 4.80 -10.37
C LEU A 550 0.71 4.25 -10.12
N VAL A 551 0.94 3.57 -8.99
CA VAL A 551 2.29 3.28 -8.52
C VAL A 551 3.11 2.48 -9.54
N PRO A 552 2.62 1.33 -10.08
CA PRO A 552 3.41 0.57 -11.04
C PRO A 552 3.67 1.30 -12.36
N VAL A 553 2.68 2.04 -12.88
CA VAL A 553 2.82 2.77 -14.14
C VAL A 553 3.74 3.98 -14.00
N GLU A 554 3.72 4.69 -12.87
CA GLU A 554 4.65 5.79 -12.58
C GLU A 554 6.10 5.30 -12.50
N ILE A 555 6.34 4.13 -11.90
CA ILE A 555 7.66 3.49 -11.88
C ILE A 555 8.14 3.20 -13.31
N ALA A 556 7.31 2.54 -14.12
CA ALA A 556 7.69 2.19 -15.49
C ALA A 556 7.93 3.44 -16.36
N LEU A 557 7.10 4.47 -16.22
CA LEU A 557 7.28 5.74 -16.93
C LEU A 557 8.51 6.51 -16.45
N LYS A 558 8.83 6.47 -15.15
CA LYS A 558 10.09 7.02 -14.62
C LYS A 558 11.29 6.33 -15.24
N VAL A 559 11.34 5.00 -15.23
CA VAL A 559 12.41 4.22 -15.86
C VAL A 559 12.52 4.57 -17.35
N ALA A 560 11.39 4.56 -18.07
CA ALA A 560 11.36 4.90 -19.49
C ALA A 560 11.88 6.32 -19.77
N ALA A 561 11.53 7.30 -18.94
CA ALA A 561 12.03 8.67 -19.08
C ALA A 561 13.56 8.75 -18.86
N LYS A 562 14.09 8.04 -17.86
CA LYS A 562 15.53 7.99 -17.57
C LYS A 562 16.31 7.33 -18.71
N ILE A 563 15.79 6.23 -19.27
CA ILE A 563 16.37 5.56 -20.45
C ILE A 563 16.44 6.51 -21.65
N ARG A 564 15.32 7.18 -21.98
CA ARG A 564 15.28 8.13 -23.13
C ARG A 564 16.25 9.31 -22.96
N ARG A 565 16.58 9.68 -21.73
CA ARG A 565 17.55 10.73 -21.40
C ARG A 565 18.99 10.23 -21.31
N GLY A 566 19.22 8.92 -21.42
CA GLY A 566 20.55 8.32 -21.20
C GLY A 566 21.03 8.45 -19.75
N GLU A 567 20.12 8.61 -18.81
CA GLU A 567 20.44 8.74 -17.39
C GLU A 567 20.29 7.38 -16.69
N ARG A 568 21.28 6.99 -15.89
CA ARG A 568 21.21 5.74 -15.13
C ARG A 568 20.10 5.79 -14.08
N PHE A 569 19.35 4.69 -13.97
CA PHE A 569 18.30 4.51 -12.97
C PHE A 569 18.05 3.01 -12.75
N ALA A 570 17.72 2.61 -11.52
CA ALA A 570 17.37 1.22 -11.21
C ALA A 570 16.18 1.11 -10.27
N VAL A 571 15.40 0.04 -10.41
CA VAL A 571 14.27 -0.28 -9.54
C VAL A 571 14.38 -1.73 -9.11
N TYR A 572 14.18 -1.95 -7.82
CA TYR A 572 14.20 -3.24 -7.16
C TYR A 572 12.87 -3.41 -6.41
N VAL A 573 12.14 -4.47 -6.71
CA VAL A 573 10.86 -4.77 -6.07
C VAL A 573 10.94 -6.15 -5.45
N VAL A 574 10.72 -6.26 -4.14
CA VAL A 574 10.64 -7.52 -3.41
C VAL A 574 9.18 -7.73 -3.00
N THR A 575 8.60 -8.85 -3.41
CA THR A 575 7.24 -9.28 -3.05
C THR A 575 7.29 -10.67 -2.44
N PRO A 576 6.23 -11.15 -1.76
CA PRO A 576 6.21 -12.56 -1.39
C PRO A 576 6.20 -13.41 -2.67
N MET A 577 6.68 -14.65 -2.59
CA MET A 577 6.66 -15.57 -3.74
C MET A 577 5.23 -15.78 -4.25
N TRP A 578 4.27 -15.81 -3.32
CA TRP A 578 2.84 -15.69 -3.57
C TRP A 578 2.17 -15.03 -2.36
N PRO A 579 1.00 -14.38 -2.51
CA PRO A 579 0.20 -13.90 -1.39
C PRO A 579 -0.22 -15.01 -0.43
N GLU A 580 -0.21 -14.74 0.88
CA GLU A 580 -0.55 -15.70 1.94
C GLU A 580 -1.88 -16.41 1.64
N GLY A 581 -1.87 -17.73 1.80
CA GLY A 581 -3.00 -18.60 1.54
C GLY A 581 -2.62 -19.73 0.59
N VAL A 582 -3.56 -20.65 0.36
CA VAL A 582 -3.31 -21.82 -0.49
C VAL A 582 -2.92 -21.35 -1.91
N PRO A 583 -1.70 -21.64 -2.41
CA PRO A 583 -1.19 -21.01 -3.64
C PRO A 583 -2.01 -21.33 -4.90
N ALA A 584 -2.58 -22.53 -4.95
CA ALA A 584 -3.47 -22.97 -6.02
C ALA A 584 -4.94 -22.51 -5.82
N GLY A 585 -5.24 -21.82 -4.72
CA GLY A 585 -6.55 -21.29 -4.39
C GLY A 585 -6.97 -20.13 -5.30
N GLU A 586 -8.29 -19.93 -5.44
CA GLU A 586 -8.87 -19.01 -6.41
C GLU A 586 -8.44 -17.55 -6.19
N ALA A 587 -8.44 -17.06 -4.94
CA ALA A 587 -8.04 -15.70 -4.60
C ALA A 587 -6.55 -15.45 -4.90
N VAL A 588 -5.66 -16.34 -4.43
CA VAL A 588 -4.21 -16.22 -4.66
C VAL A 588 -3.89 -16.24 -6.16
N GLN A 589 -4.53 -17.13 -6.92
CA GLN A 589 -4.34 -17.23 -8.36
C GLN A 589 -4.83 -15.98 -9.12
N ALA A 590 -5.92 -15.36 -8.69
CA ALA A 590 -6.40 -14.10 -9.28
C ALA A 590 -5.42 -12.95 -9.02
N ILE A 591 -4.93 -12.84 -7.79
CA ILE A 591 -3.95 -11.81 -7.41
C ILE A 591 -2.65 -11.98 -8.21
N LEU A 592 -2.16 -13.22 -8.35
CA LEU A 592 -0.98 -13.53 -9.18
C LEU A 592 -1.18 -13.12 -10.64
N LEU A 593 -2.39 -13.27 -11.20
CA LEU A 593 -2.70 -12.82 -12.55
C LEU A 593 -2.60 -11.28 -12.67
N TRP A 594 -3.11 -10.54 -11.69
CA TRP A 594 -3.01 -9.07 -11.69
C TRP A 594 -1.58 -8.58 -11.54
N ASN A 595 -0.80 -9.22 -10.67
CA ASN A 595 0.64 -8.98 -10.59
C ASN A 595 1.32 -9.25 -11.95
N ARG A 596 1.03 -10.40 -12.58
CA ARG A 596 1.59 -10.77 -13.89
C ARG A 596 1.36 -9.69 -14.94
N ARG A 597 0.13 -9.18 -15.05
CA ARG A 597 -0.26 -8.15 -16.01
C ARG A 597 0.36 -6.80 -15.74
N THR A 598 0.50 -6.47 -14.46
CA THR A 598 1.22 -5.28 -14.01
C THR A 598 2.68 -5.36 -14.45
N VAL A 599 3.35 -6.50 -14.20
CA VAL A 599 4.75 -6.72 -14.60
C VAL A 599 4.92 -6.69 -16.12
N GLU A 600 4.02 -7.34 -16.87
CA GLU A 600 4.02 -7.29 -18.35
C GLU A 600 3.86 -5.88 -18.90
N MET A 601 2.93 -5.09 -18.34
CA MET A 601 2.76 -3.68 -18.69
C MET A 601 4.06 -2.90 -18.45
N MET A 602 4.68 -3.08 -17.29
CA MET A 602 5.90 -2.34 -16.94
C MET A 602 7.06 -2.68 -17.87
N TYR A 603 7.34 -3.97 -18.10
CA TYR A 603 8.40 -4.38 -19.01
C TYR A 603 8.11 -3.96 -20.46
N GLY A 604 6.84 -3.95 -20.90
CA GLY A 604 6.47 -3.42 -22.21
C GLY A 604 6.79 -1.93 -22.36
N ILE A 605 6.52 -1.11 -21.33
CA ILE A 605 6.87 0.33 -21.32
C ILE A 605 8.39 0.54 -21.32
N VAL A 606 9.11 -0.22 -20.49
CA VAL A 606 10.59 -0.16 -20.38
C VAL A 606 11.24 -0.58 -21.70
N MET A 607 10.82 -1.70 -22.27
CA MET A 607 11.37 -2.20 -23.53
C MET A 607 11.12 -1.22 -24.68
N LYS A 608 9.92 -0.63 -24.75
CA LYS A 608 9.65 0.43 -25.73
C LYS A 608 10.64 1.58 -25.59
N ALA A 609 10.99 2.00 -24.37
CA ALA A 609 11.95 3.07 -24.16
C ALA A 609 13.38 2.68 -24.57
N ILE A 610 13.78 1.42 -24.35
CA ILE A 610 15.07 0.88 -24.83
C ILE A 610 15.13 0.91 -26.36
N ASP A 611 14.07 0.49 -27.03
CA ASP A 611 13.94 0.54 -28.49
C ASP A 611 13.96 1.99 -29.00
N ASP A 612 13.16 2.89 -28.41
CA ASP A 612 13.11 4.32 -28.75
C ASP A 612 14.49 5.00 -28.60
N ALA A 613 15.31 4.55 -27.64
CA ALA A 613 16.66 5.06 -27.39
C ALA A 613 17.76 4.39 -28.26
N GLY A 614 17.41 3.40 -29.09
CA GLY A 614 18.37 2.67 -29.94
C GLY A 614 19.30 1.74 -29.16
N LEU A 615 18.91 1.30 -27.96
CA LEU A 615 19.71 0.46 -27.06
C LEU A 615 19.39 -1.04 -27.18
N ARG A 616 18.58 -1.43 -28.18
CA ARG A 616 18.21 -2.83 -28.43
C ARG A 616 19.45 -3.71 -28.60
N GLY A 617 19.50 -4.82 -27.86
CA GLY A 617 20.64 -5.74 -27.84
C GLY A 617 21.89 -5.22 -27.11
N GLN A 618 21.87 -4.00 -26.58
CA GLN A 618 22.94 -3.41 -25.77
C GLN A 618 22.55 -3.31 -24.29
N ALA A 619 21.27 -3.07 -24.02
CA ALA A 619 20.72 -3.00 -22.67
C ALA A 619 19.58 -4.02 -22.49
N HIS A 620 19.55 -4.69 -21.34
CA HIS A 620 18.46 -5.59 -20.98
C HIS A 620 17.42 -4.84 -20.13
N PRO A 621 16.10 -5.14 -20.22
CA PRO A 621 15.10 -4.51 -19.35
C PRO A 621 15.40 -4.66 -17.85
N CYS A 622 15.88 -5.84 -17.43
CA CYS A 622 16.37 -6.10 -16.07
C CYS A 622 17.72 -5.43 -15.72
N ASP A 623 18.32 -4.63 -16.60
CA ASP A 623 19.36 -3.67 -16.17
C ASP A 623 18.73 -2.44 -15.48
N TYR A 624 17.40 -2.29 -15.51
CA TYR A 624 16.66 -1.13 -14.96
C TYR A 624 15.52 -1.51 -14.01
N LEU A 625 14.79 -2.59 -14.25
CA LEU A 625 13.62 -3.00 -13.44
C LEU A 625 13.72 -4.46 -13.05
N ASN A 626 13.67 -4.74 -11.74
CA ASN A 626 13.93 -6.07 -11.18
C ASN A 626 12.88 -6.47 -10.13
N PHE A 627 12.44 -7.72 -10.19
CA PHE A 627 11.50 -8.33 -9.24
C PHE A 627 12.15 -9.52 -8.54
N PHE A 628 11.99 -9.56 -7.22
CA PHE A 628 12.53 -10.57 -6.33
C PHE A 628 11.44 -11.07 -5.37
N CYS A 629 11.69 -12.22 -4.76
CA CYS A 629 10.96 -12.67 -3.59
C CYS A 629 11.93 -13.22 -2.54
N LEU A 630 11.42 -13.61 -1.38
CA LEU A 630 12.23 -14.21 -0.32
C LEU A 630 11.90 -15.68 -0.12
N GLY A 631 12.90 -16.47 0.24
CA GLY A 631 12.74 -17.87 0.62
C GLY A 631 13.84 -18.34 1.54
N ASN A 632 13.59 -19.44 2.24
CA ASN A 632 14.60 -20.09 3.08
C ASN A 632 14.65 -21.58 2.78
N ARG A 633 15.77 -22.20 3.13
CA ARG A 633 15.98 -23.64 3.09
C ARG A 633 16.91 -24.02 4.23
N GLU A 634 16.57 -25.07 4.97
CA GLU A 634 17.32 -25.46 6.17
C GLU A 634 17.68 -26.94 6.15
N ALA A 635 18.97 -27.26 6.21
CA ALA A 635 19.43 -28.60 6.50
C ALA A 635 18.98 -29.03 7.91
N PRO A 636 18.55 -30.29 8.10
CA PRO A 636 18.19 -30.81 9.42
C PRO A 636 19.37 -30.71 10.40
N ARG A 637 19.09 -30.27 11.63
CA ARG A 637 20.11 -30.20 12.70
C ARG A 637 19.83 -31.21 13.83
N PRO A 638 20.87 -31.75 14.49
CA PRO A 638 20.67 -32.56 15.70
C PRO A 638 19.91 -31.77 16.77
N GLY A 639 18.87 -32.37 17.34
CA GLY A 639 18.03 -31.73 18.36
C GLY A 639 16.95 -30.80 17.82
N GLU A 640 16.78 -30.70 16.49
CA GLU A 640 15.62 -30.03 15.90
C GLU A 640 14.31 -30.74 16.31
N TYR A 641 13.22 -29.97 16.43
CA TYR A 641 11.90 -30.48 16.77
C TYR A 641 11.47 -31.62 15.85
N ALA A 642 11.16 -32.78 16.45
CA ALA A 642 10.63 -33.93 15.74
C ALA A 642 9.09 -33.95 15.84
N PRO A 643 8.35 -33.77 14.73
CA PRO A 643 6.90 -33.78 14.77
C PRO A 643 6.33 -35.17 15.12
N ARG A 644 5.14 -35.18 15.72
CA ARG A 644 4.45 -36.43 16.13
C ARG A 644 3.73 -37.10 14.98
N GLU A 645 3.33 -36.32 14.00
CA GLU A 645 2.63 -36.73 12.79
C GLU A 645 3.42 -36.26 11.56
N THR A 646 3.12 -36.83 10.39
CA THR A 646 3.62 -36.35 9.11
C THR A 646 2.46 -35.80 8.28
N PRO A 647 2.70 -34.78 7.44
CA PRO A 647 1.73 -34.38 6.42
C PRO A 647 1.38 -35.56 5.50
N GLU A 648 0.20 -35.49 4.88
CA GLU A 648 -0.23 -36.48 3.88
C GLU A 648 0.72 -36.46 2.68
N GLU A 649 1.18 -37.64 2.25
CA GLU A 649 2.10 -37.78 1.11
C GLU A 649 1.53 -37.11 -0.16
N ASP A 650 2.41 -36.63 -1.02
CA ASP A 650 2.07 -35.93 -2.27
C ASP A 650 1.24 -34.63 -2.12
N THR A 651 1.06 -34.11 -0.90
CA THR A 651 0.57 -32.74 -0.69
C THR A 651 1.67 -31.69 -0.84
N ASP A 652 1.28 -30.43 -1.03
CA ASP A 652 2.24 -29.29 -1.05
C ASP A 652 3.00 -29.20 0.29
N TYR A 653 2.30 -29.45 1.40
CA TYR A 653 2.90 -29.48 2.74
C TYR A 653 3.99 -30.53 2.86
N TRP A 654 3.70 -31.77 2.44
CA TRP A 654 4.66 -32.86 2.48
C TRP A 654 5.87 -32.56 1.61
N ARG A 655 5.68 -32.04 0.39
CA ARG A 655 6.81 -31.66 -0.49
C ARG A 655 7.67 -30.57 0.13
N ALA A 656 7.07 -29.50 0.67
CA ALA A 656 7.81 -28.43 1.34
C ALA A 656 8.58 -28.93 2.57
N GLN A 657 7.98 -29.83 3.36
CA GLN A 657 8.63 -30.45 4.51
C GLN A 657 9.82 -31.34 4.11
N VAL A 658 9.65 -32.20 3.10
CA VAL A 658 10.70 -33.12 2.63
C VAL A 658 11.83 -32.35 1.94
N ASN A 659 11.50 -31.36 1.10
CA ASN A 659 12.48 -30.54 0.39
C ASN A 659 13.07 -29.42 1.25
N ARG A 660 12.56 -29.27 2.48
CA ARG A 660 13.11 -28.45 3.55
C ARG A 660 13.17 -26.96 3.23
N ARG A 661 12.22 -26.48 2.43
CA ARG A 661 12.16 -25.10 1.92
C ARG A 661 10.74 -24.54 1.99
N SER A 662 10.65 -23.22 2.11
CA SER A 662 9.42 -22.46 2.00
C SER A 662 9.75 -21.00 1.70
N PRO A 663 8.84 -20.23 1.09
CA PRO A 663 9.00 -18.78 1.02
C PRO A 663 9.09 -18.17 2.40
N ILE A 664 9.79 -17.03 2.48
CA ILE A 664 9.66 -16.09 3.59
C ILE A 664 8.57 -15.11 3.16
N TYR A 665 7.55 -14.92 3.99
CA TYR A 665 6.44 -14.06 3.65
C TYR A 665 6.84 -12.59 3.79
N VAL A 666 6.93 -11.89 2.65
CA VAL A 666 7.17 -10.45 2.62
C VAL A 666 5.85 -9.75 2.91
N HIS A 667 5.65 -9.39 4.17
CA HIS A 667 4.52 -8.56 4.61
C HIS A 667 4.86 -7.08 4.69
N ALA A 668 6.13 -6.69 4.48
CA ALA A 668 6.55 -5.29 4.43
C ALA A 668 5.67 -4.41 3.53
N LYS A 669 5.60 -3.11 3.86
CA LYS A 669 5.09 -2.05 2.98
C LYS A 669 6.05 -0.85 3.02
N LEU A 670 7.17 -1.03 2.33
CA LEU A 670 8.33 -0.14 2.32
C LEU A 670 8.56 0.44 0.92
N MET A 671 8.97 1.70 0.85
CA MET A 671 9.67 2.22 -0.31
C MET A 671 10.82 3.13 0.12
N ILE A 672 12.02 2.89 -0.40
CA ILE A 672 13.20 3.74 -0.24
C ILE A 672 13.52 4.35 -1.60
N VAL A 673 13.76 5.66 -1.61
CA VAL A 673 14.10 6.43 -2.80
C VAL A 673 15.45 7.10 -2.58
N ASP A 674 16.38 6.80 -3.47
CA ASP A 674 17.70 7.43 -3.54
C ASP A 674 18.52 7.40 -2.23
N ASP A 675 18.27 6.44 -1.34
CA ASP A 675 18.87 6.34 0.01
C ASP A 675 18.62 7.56 0.92
N GLU A 676 17.76 8.51 0.52
CA GLU A 676 17.51 9.76 1.26
C GLU A 676 16.09 9.90 1.78
N TYR A 677 15.11 9.23 1.15
CA TYR A 677 13.70 9.28 1.52
C TYR A 677 13.13 7.88 1.71
N VAL A 678 12.34 7.68 2.75
CA VAL A 678 11.72 6.40 3.09
C VAL A 678 10.24 6.56 3.38
N MET A 679 9.43 5.62 2.89
CA MET A 679 8.02 5.46 3.26
C MET A 679 7.80 4.11 3.94
N VAL A 680 7.15 4.13 5.11
CA VAL A 680 6.77 2.93 5.89
C VAL A 680 5.32 3.07 6.33
N GLY A 681 4.55 1.99 6.24
CA GLY A 681 3.15 2.01 6.67
C GLY A 681 2.46 0.67 6.55
N SER A 682 1.13 0.69 6.47
CA SER A 682 0.28 -0.49 6.32
C SER A 682 -0.20 -0.73 4.87
N ALA A 683 -0.06 0.27 3.99
CA ALA A 683 -0.64 0.26 2.66
C ALA A 683 0.11 -0.60 1.65
N ASN A 684 -0.59 -1.58 1.12
CA ASN A 684 -0.10 -2.41 0.03
C ASN A 684 -0.10 -1.66 -1.31
N LEU A 685 0.70 -2.13 -2.27
CA LEU A 685 0.62 -1.63 -3.65
C LEU A 685 -0.45 -2.39 -4.44
N ASN A 686 -1.70 -2.15 -4.04
CA ASN A 686 -2.92 -2.58 -4.70
C ASN A 686 -3.99 -1.49 -4.57
N GLU A 687 -5.14 -1.67 -5.22
CA GLU A 687 -6.24 -0.72 -5.17
C GLU A 687 -6.92 -0.70 -3.81
N ARG A 688 -7.05 -1.86 -3.15
CA ARG A 688 -7.58 -1.98 -1.79
C ARG A 688 -6.95 -0.99 -0.81
N SER A 689 -5.63 -0.82 -0.85
CA SER A 689 -4.92 0.10 0.04
C SER A 689 -4.77 1.52 -0.52
N LEU A 690 -4.77 1.72 -1.84
CA LEU A 690 -4.43 3.03 -2.45
C LEU A 690 -5.62 3.85 -2.94
N ALA A 691 -6.83 3.27 -3.03
CA ALA A 691 -8.03 3.98 -3.48
C ALA A 691 -8.51 5.06 -2.50
N GLY A 692 -8.20 4.91 -1.20
CA GLY A 692 -8.64 5.80 -0.12
C GLY A 692 -9.99 5.44 0.49
N ASN A 693 -10.91 4.87 -0.29
CA ASN A 693 -12.28 4.51 0.14
C ASN A 693 -12.54 2.99 0.22
N ARG A 694 -11.48 2.17 0.18
CA ARG A 694 -11.53 0.71 0.36
C ARG A 694 -11.08 0.35 1.76
N ASP A 695 -9.88 -0.18 1.95
CA ASP A 695 -9.33 -0.39 3.30
C ASP A 695 -8.81 0.94 3.86
N SER A 696 -8.91 1.11 5.18
CA SER A 696 -8.26 2.25 5.83
C SER A 696 -6.79 1.93 6.09
N GLU A 697 -5.88 2.82 5.69
CA GLU A 697 -4.43 2.62 5.81
C GLU A 697 -3.75 3.87 6.40
N ILE A 698 -2.52 3.70 6.90
CA ILE A 698 -1.67 4.79 7.38
C ILE A 698 -0.22 4.53 6.96
N ALA A 699 0.50 5.58 6.62
CA ALA A 699 1.93 5.53 6.34
C ALA A 699 2.60 6.85 6.76
N GLN A 700 3.91 6.83 6.88
CA GLN A 700 4.73 8.03 6.94
C GLN A 700 5.67 8.07 5.74
N GLY A 701 6.05 9.28 5.32
CA GLY A 701 7.24 9.49 4.51
C GLY A 701 8.19 10.46 5.20
N SER A 702 9.49 10.14 5.17
CA SER A 702 10.49 10.87 5.93
C SER A 702 11.86 10.89 5.27
N TYR A 703 12.65 11.90 5.66
CA TYR A 703 14.03 12.09 5.27
C TYR A 703 14.77 12.83 6.38
N GLN A 704 16.10 12.71 6.39
CA GLN A 704 16.97 13.50 7.27
C GLN A 704 17.54 14.68 6.47
N PRO A 705 17.22 15.95 6.83
CA PRO A 705 17.69 17.13 6.10
C PRO A 705 19.21 17.22 5.92
N ALA A 706 19.98 16.69 6.88
CA ALA A 706 21.44 16.69 6.84
C ALA A 706 22.05 15.60 5.93
N HIS A 707 21.28 14.57 5.55
CA HIS A 707 21.76 13.38 4.84
C HIS A 707 21.12 13.23 3.45
N LEU A 708 21.06 14.32 2.69
CA LEU A 708 20.52 14.34 1.32
C LEU A 708 21.62 14.14 0.27
N ASN A 709 21.24 13.68 -0.93
CA ASN A 709 22.19 13.47 -2.03
C ASN A 709 22.85 14.75 -2.58
N ASP A 710 22.25 15.92 -2.33
CA ASP A 710 22.82 17.22 -2.69
C ASP A 710 23.70 17.81 -1.54
N GLY A 711 23.94 17.04 -0.46
CA GLY A 711 24.80 17.39 0.67
C GLY A 711 26.32 17.28 0.38
N ALA A 712 27.14 17.50 1.40
CA ALA A 712 28.61 17.63 1.26
C ALA A 712 29.30 16.39 0.66
N CYS A 713 28.78 15.19 0.94
CA CYS A 713 29.32 13.93 0.44
C CYS A 713 28.81 13.55 -0.96
N GLY A 714 27.81 14.26 -1.51
CA GLY A 714 27.23 13.98 -2.82
C GLY A 714 26.44 12.65 -2.94
N ARG A 715 26.27 11.93 -1.83
CA ARG A 715 25.41 10.74 -1.66
C ARG A 715 24.83 10.74 -0.24
N ALA A 716 23.58 10.35 -0.10
CA ALA A 716 22.96 10.16 1.21
C ALA A 716 23.60 8.97 1.95
N GLY A 717 24.07 9.19 3.18
CA GLY A 717 24.72 8.18 4.01
C GLY A 717 24.15 8.08 5.44
N GLY A 718 22.95 8.62 5.65
CA GLY A 718 22.26 8.61 6.95
C GLY A 718 21.54 7.30 7.25
N ARG A 719 20.57 7.35 8.16
CA ARG A 719 19.83 6.17 8.65
C ARG A 719 18.96 5.50 7.58
N VAL A 720 18.50 6.22 6.55
CA VAL A 720 17.76 5.62 5.41
C VAL A 720 18.69 4.70 4.60
N HIS A 721 19.88 5.19 4.23
CA HIS A 721 20.94 4.39 3.63
C HIS A 721 21.30 3.18 4.50
N GLY A 722 21.48 3.40 5.81
CA GLY A 722 21.80 2.34 6.74
C GLY A 722 20.72 1.26 6.80
N PHE A 723 19.45 1.64 6.89
CA PHE A 723 18.34 0.68 6.88
C PHE A 723 18.32 -0.16 5.60
N ARG A 724 18.54 0.46 4.43
CA ARG A 724 18.60 -0.24 3.13
C ARG A 724 19.79 -1.21 3.05
N MET A 725 20.96 -0.85 3.59
CA MET A 725 22.11 -1.78 3.67
C MET A 725 21.82 -2.94 4.62
N SER A 726 21.14 -2.70 5.74
CA SER A 726 20.74 -3.73 6.72
C SER A 726 19.79 -4.76 6.12
N LEU A 727 18.79 -4.31 5.35
CA LEU A 727 17.88 -5.19 4.62
C LEU A 727 18.62 -6.02 3.57
N TRP A 728 19.49 -5.41 2.76
CA TRP A 728 20.28 -6.16 1.78
C TRP A 728 21.25 -7.15 2.44
N HIS A 729 21.75 -6.82 3.63
CA HIS A 729 22.59 -7.72 4.41
C HIS A 729 21.83 -8.99 4.84
N GLU A 730 20.63 -8.83 5.40
CA GLU A 730 19.73 -9.96 5.69
C GLU A 730 19.40 -10.77 4.42
N HIS A 731 19.09 -10.08 3.32
CA HIS A 731 18.57 -10.72 2.12
C HIS A 731 19.64 -11.49 1.35
N PHE A 732 20.88 -11.00 1.25
CA PHE A 732 21.90 -11.69 0.43
C PHE A 732 23.37 -11.37 0.73
N MET A 733 23.72 -10.29 1.44
CA MET A 733 25.14 -9.99 1.71
C MET A 733 25.71 -10.81 2.87
N GLY A 734 24.91 -11.07 3.91
CA GLY A 734 25.40 -11.49 5.22
C GLY A 734 26.04 -12.86 5.30
N ARG A 735 25.75 -13.78 4.36
CA ARG A 735 26.42 -15.10 4.32
C ARG A 735 27.28 -15.35 3.08
N HIS A 736 27.55 -14.31 2.26
CA HIS A 736 28.32 -14.42 1.01
C HIS A 736 29.53 -13.48 0.86
N ALA A 737 29.86 -12.65 1.87
CA ALA A 737 30.98 -11.69 1.78
C ALA A 737 32.41 -12.33 1.77
N GLY A 738 32.55 -13.63 1.47
CA GLY A 738 33.76 -14.38 1.77
C GLY A 738 34.52 -15.02 0.62
N GLU A 739 33.87 -15.62 -0.39
CA GLU A 739 34.57 -16.72 -1.09
C GLU A 739 34.78 -16.61 -2.60
N ASP A 740 34.02 -15.82 -3.39
CA ASP A 740 34.17 -15.90 -4.87
C ASP A 740 34.24 -14.58 -5.68
N ASP A 741 33.82 -13.42 -5.18
CA ASP A 741 33.69 -12.22 -6.04
C ASP A 741 34.65 -11.04 -5.72
N GLY A 742 35.53 -11.13 -4.72
CA GLY A 742 36.62 -10.15 -4.48
C GLY A 742 36.19 -8.69 -4.21
N ASP A 743 34.90 -8.45 -3.98
CA ASP A 743 34.29 -7.14 -3.76
C ASP A 743 33.83 -7.04 -2.29
N ASP A 744 34.27 -5.99 -1.59
CA ASP A 744 34.02 -5.73 -0.17
C ASP A 744 32.61 -5.19 0.12
N GLY A 745 31.68 -5.40 -0.81
CA GLY A 745 30.33 -4.85 -0.79
C GLY A 745 30.23 -3.42 -1.33
N ALA A 746 31.33 -2.83 -1.83
CA ALA A 746 31.36 -1.47 -2.36
C ALA A 746 30.38 -1.27 -3.52
N VAL A 747 30.15 -2.28 -4.37
CA VAL A 747 29.20 -2.16 -5.49
C VAL A 747 27.77 -1.82 -5.02
N PHE A 748 27.39 -2.26 -3.82
CA PHE A 748 26.05 -2.06 -3.28
C PHE A 748 25.82 -0.65 -2.70
N LEU A 749 26.87 0.17 -2.60
CA LEU A 749 26.77 1.59 -2.24
C LEU A 749 26.23 2.44 -3.40
N GLU A 750 26.20 1.88 -4.62
CA GLU A 750 25.65 2.51 -5.81
C GLU A 750 24.52 1.68 -6.43
N PRO A 751 23.33 1.63 -5.80
CA PRO A 751 22.22 0.79 -6.26
C PRO A 751 21.74 1.14 -7.66
N GLU A 752 21.97 2.37 -8.14
CA GLU A 752 21.64 2.74 -9.49
C GLU A 752 22.56 2.10 -10.53
N SER A 753 23.80 1.73 -10.20
CA SER A 753 24.81 1.25 -11.14
C SER A 753 24.41 -0.06 -11.83
N VAL A 754 24.93 -0.32 -13.04
CA VAL A 754 24.63 -1.58 -13.76
C VAL A 754 25.38 -2.75 -13.13
N GLU A 755 26.53 -2.47 -12.56
CA GLU A 755 27.36 -3.37 -11.77
C GLU A 755 26.58 -3.88 -10.55
N CYS A 756 25.95 -2.98 -9.79
CA CYS A 756 25.12 -3.34 -8.64
C CYS A 756 23.90 -4.16 -9.06
N VAL A 757 23.13 -3.69 -10.04
CA VAL A 757 21.94 -4.41 -10.52
C VAL A 757 22.30 -5.84 -10.91
N ARG A 758 23.39 -6.01 -11.67
CA ARG A 758 23.83 -7.35 -12.11
C ARG A 758 24.40 -8.17 -10.97
N ALA A 759 25.06 -7.57 -9.99
CA ALA A 759 25.55 -8.27 -8.80
C ALA A 759 24.39 -8.81 -7.94
N VAL A 760 23.36 -7.99 -7.67
CA VAL A 760 22.16 -8.41 -6.95
C VAL A 760 21.44 -9.54 -7.69
N ARG A 761 21.26 -9.42 -9.00
CA ARG A 761 20.66 -10.48 -9.82
C ARG A 761 21.44 -11.78 -9.78
N ARG A 762 22.77 -11.74 -9.94
CA ARG A 762 23.62 -12.94 -9.83
C ARG A 762 23.52 -13.58 -8.46
N ALA A 763 23.48 -12.78 -7.38
CA ALA A 763 23.27 -13.30 -6.03
C ALA A 763 21.94 -14.04 -5.93
N ALA A 764 20.85 -13.43 -6.41
CA ALA A 764 19.52 -14.05 -6.41
C ALA A 764 19.45 -15.33 -7.25
N GLU A 765 20.03 -15.32 -8.46
CA GLU A 765 20.09 -16.49 -9.36
C GLU A 765 20.84 -17.66 -8.71
N ARG A 766 22.00 -17.41 -8.05
CA ARG A 766 22.73 -18.44 -7.29
C ARG A 766 21.89 -18.99 -6.12
N LEU A 767 21.20 -18.12 -5.40
CA LEU A 767 20.33 -18.53 -4.30
C LEU A 767 19.13 -19.35 -4.81
N TRP A 768 18.59 -19.04 -5.98
CA TRP A 768 17.54 -19.84 -6.63
C TRP A 768 18.00 -21.26 -6.95
N ASP A 769 19.22 -21.41 -7.48
CA ASP A 769 19.78 -22.73 -7.78
C ASP A 769 19.89 -23.58 -6.51
N VAL A 770 20.39 -22.99 -5.40
CA VAL A 770 20.46 -23.66 -4.09
C VAL A 770 19.06 -23.93 -3.51
N TYR A 771 18.11 -23.03 -3.69
CA TYR A 771 16.73 -23.21 -3.25
C TYR A 771 16.04 -24.35 -4.00
N THR A 772 16.32 -24.51 -5.30
CA THR A 772 15.60 -25.44 -6.18
C THR A 772 16.24 -26.81 -6.36
N GLN A 773 17.55 -26.94 -6.16
CA GLN A 773 18.29 -28.21 -6.35
C GLN A 773 17.80 -29.36 -5.47
N ASP A 774 18.13 -30.60 -5.87
CA ASP A 774 17.75 -31.81 -5.13
C ASP A 774 18.44 -31.93 -3.75
N ARG A 775 19.68 -31.46 -3.63
CA ARG A 775 20.42 -31.50 -2.36
C ARG A 775 19.86 -30.47 -1.38
N VAL A 776 19.44 -30.93 -0.21
CA VAL A 776 19.04 -30.06 0.90
C VAL A 776 20.27 -29.50 1.61
N GLU A 777 20.38 -28.17 1.65
CA GLU A 777 21.39 -27.43 2.41
C GLU A 777 20.83 -26.11 2.94
N ASP A 778 21.52 -25.52 3.91
CA ASP A 778 21.16 -24.19 4.44
C ASP A 778 21.31 -23.14 3.33
N LEU A 779 20.30 -22.31 3.14
CA LEU A 779 20.36 -21.22 2.16
C LEU A 779 21.26 -20.08 2.70
N PRO A 780 22.30 -19.65 1.98
CA PRO A 780 23.22 -18.60 2.44
C PRO A 780 22.65 -17.16 2.32
N GLY A 781 21.43 -17.00 1.90
CA GLY A 781 20.72 -15.73 1.83
C GLY A 781 19.25 -16.03 1.55
N HIS A 782 18.43 -15.00 1.46
CA HIS A 782 16.98 -15.14 1.30
C HIS A 782 16.47 -14.60 -0.03
N LEU A 783 17.22 -13.73 -0.71
CA LEU A 783 16.80 -13.10 -1.96
C LEU A 783 16.77 -14.10 -3.10
N LEU A 784 15.59 -14.30 -3.67
CA LEU A 784 15.34 -15.13 -4.84
C LEU A 784 14.84 -14.23 -5.99
N PRO A 785 15.11 -14.57 -7.27
CA PRO A 785 14.37 -13.97 -8.36
C PRO A 785 12.88 -14.24 -8.14
N PHE A 786 12.03 -13.25 -8.38
CA PHE A 786 10.62 -13.55 -8.54
C PHE A 786 10.51 -14.56 -9.69
N PRO A 787 9.67 -15.62 -9.60
CA PRO A 787 9.78 -16.81 -10.46
C PRO A 787 9.30 -16.60 -11.91
N ILE A 788 9.74 -15.51 -12.53
CA ILE A 788 9.57 -15.13 -13.92
C ILE A 788 10.95 -14.97 -14.57
N THR A 789 10.97 -15.07 -15.89
CA THR A 789 12.09 -14.66 -16.74
C THR A 789 11.64 -13.53 -17.64
N VAL A 790 12.60 -12.71 -18.08
CA VAL A 790 12.35 -11.60 -19.00
C VAL A 790 13.33 -11.73 -20.15
N SER A 791 12.84 -11.72 -21.38
CA SER A 791 13.68 -11.79 -22.58
C SER A 791 14.33 -10.45 -22.91
N ASP A 792 15.30 -10.46 -23.84
CA ASP A 792 15.88 -9.25 -24.44
C ASP A 792 14.84 -8.34 -25.12
N PHE A 793 13.62 -8.85 -25.37
CA PHE A 793 12.50 -8.11 -25.96
C PHE A 793 11.41 -7.75 -24.94
N GLY A 794 11.70 -7.88 -23.64
CA GLY A 794 10.76 -7.54 -22.56
C GLY A 794 9.59 -8.51 -22.42
N GLU A 795 9.64 -9.67 -23.06
CA GLU A 795 8.63 -10.70 -22.91
C GLU A 795 8.84 -11.41 -21.59
N VAL A 796 7.77 -11.51 -20.80
CA VAL A 796 7.83 -12.15 -19.48
C VAL A 796 7.35 -13.60 -19.64
N ALA A 797 8.09 -14.55 -19.09
CA ALA A 797 7.76 -15.98 -19.05
C ALA A 797 7.93 -16.53 -17.62
N ASP A 798 7.53 -17.77 -17.38
CA ASP A 798 7.66 -18.40 -16.06
C ASP A 798 9.08 -18.97 -15.93
N LEU A 799 9.72 -18.81 -14.76
CA LEU A 799 11.07 -19.32 -14.50
C LEU A 799 11.08 -20.85 -14.30
N PRO A 800 10.17 -21.46 -13.51
CA PRO A 800 10.08 -22.90 -13.41
C PRO A 800 9.68 -23.55 -14.74
N ALA A 801 10.36 -24.63 -15.12
CA ALA A 801 10.12 -25.31 -16.40
C ALA A 801 8.71 -25.91 -16.54
N ASP A 802 8.06 -26.27 -15.43
CA ASP A 802 6.68 -26.77 -15.37
C ASP A 802 5.63 -25.67 -15.17
N GLY A 803 6.07 -24.40 -15.05
CA GLY A 803 5.21 -23.24 -14.83
C GLY A 803 4.59 -23.16 -13.42
N CYS A 804 5.02 -24.01 -12.47
CA CYS A 804 4.48 -24.04 -11.11
C CYS A 804 5.50 -23.60 -10.08
N PHE A 805 5.05 -23.04 -8.95
CA PHE A 805 5.98 -22.74 -7.84
C PHE A 805 6.57 -24.05 -7.28
N PRO A 806 7.85 -24.04 -6.84
CA PRO A 806 8.48 -25.19 -6.21
C PRO A 806 7.60 -25.81 -5.13
N ASP A 807 7.49 -27.14 -5.13
CA ASP A 807 6.69 -27.94 -4.18
C ASP A 807 5.16 -27.80 -4.29
N THR A 808 4.66 -27.05 -5.26
CA THR A 808 3.21 -26.84 -5.45
C THR A 808 2.73 -27.35 -6.80
N ARG A 809 1.40 -27.33 -6.99
CA ARG A 809 0.76 -27.40 -8.31
C ARG A 809 0.16 -26.05 -8.73
N ALA A 810 0.63 -24.97 -8.13
CA ALA A 810 0.09 -23.64 -8.34
C ALA A 810 0.84 -22.94 -9.48
N PRO A 811 0.12 -22.55 -10.56
CA PRO A 811 0.71 -21.79 -11.65
C PRO A 811 1.31 -20.46 -11.17
N VAL A 812 2.53 -20.16 -11.61
CA VAL A 812 3.20 -18.88 -11.31
C VAL A 812 2.49 -17.71 -11.99
N ARG A 813 2.03 -17.91 -13.24
CA ARG A 813 1.31 -16.91 -14.03
C ARG A 813 -0.02 -16.46 -13.42
N GLY A 814 -0.57 -17.21 -12.46
CA GLY A 814 -1.91 -16.98 -11.92
C GLY A 814 -3.02 -17.36 -12.91
N ARG A 815 -4.27 -17.24 -12.45
CA ARG A 815 -5.48 -17.57 -13.21
C ARG A 815 -6.62 -16.65 -12.82
N LYS A 816 -7.48 -16.31 -13.78
CA LYS A 816 -8.66 -15.48 -13.51
C LYS A 816 -9.62 -16.24 -12.59
N ALA A 817 -10.15 -15.55 -11.58
CA ALA A 817 -11.20 -16.11 -10.74
C ALA A 817 -12.48 -16.33 -11.55
N VAL A 818 -13.21 -17.39 -11.23
CA VAL A 818 -14.52 -17.70 -11.82
C VAL A 818 -15.64 -17.10 -10.98
N LYS A 819 -15.44 -17.03 -9.66
CA LYS A 819 -16.46 -16.67 -8.68
C LYS A 819 -16.18 -15.38 -7.91
N LEU A 820 -14.94 -14.90 -7.91
CA LEU A 820 -14.55 -13.69 -7.17
C LEU A 820 -14.58 -12.47 -8.08
N PRO A 821 -15.32 -11.41 -7.73
CA PRO A 821 -15.23 -10.12 -8.39
C PRO A 821 -13.83 -9.52 -8.29
N ASP A 822 -13.41 -8.80 -9.34
CA ASP A 822 -12.09 -8.16 -9.41
C ASP A 822 -11.85 -7.18 -8.26
N ILE A 823 -12.89 -6.48 -7.78
CA ILE A 823 -12.83 -5.55 -6.65
C ILE A 823 -12.28 -6.18 -5.35
N LEU A 824 -12.37 -7.50 -5.20
CA LEU A 824 -11.88 -8.21 -4.01
C LEU A 824 -10.43 -8.61 -4.08
N THR A 825 -9.91 -8.73 -5.30
CA THR A 825 -8.57 -9.23 -5.58
C THR A 825 -7.64 -8.16 -6.12
N THR A 826 -8.12 -6.92 -6.30
CA THR A 826 -7.41 -5.77 -6.86
C THR A 826 -7.00 -4.71 -5.85
#